data_AF-A0A8J4WIQ0-F1
#
_entry.id   AF-A0A8J4WIQ0-F1
#
_cell.length_a   1.000
_cell.length_b   1.000
_cell.length_c   1.000
_cell.angle_alpha   90.00
_cell.angle_beta   90.00
_cell.angle_gamma   90.00
#
_symmetry.space_group_name_H-M   'P 1'
#
loop_
_entity.id
_entity.type
_entity.pdbx_description
1 polymer ?
#
loop_
_entity_poly.entity_id
_entity_poly.type
_entity_poly.pdbx_seq_one_letter_code
_entity_poly.pdbx_strand_id
1 'polypeptide(L)'
;MPMPQSNCTDHTNSHKRFHSTPWLTYHTNSIQSPTSLPTLKETDLGSFHHTLDLNQVQLSLSILQMDPADRAVVKIADRRDAIQKKAFTNWVNHHLSKGLEYIESRLHWIQNVQRVLNYLRYRGIRIVNIRADEIVDGNPKLTLGLIWIIILHFQLTEVLQNQPGISTTLNTDISVDEAARQSLLAWCRSVTAGYPGVFVRDFSDSWRDGRAFLAILHRYRPELVDFQVIDRQSASQNLELAFNLALRELQVARLFDAEDLATITDERSIMTYVASLYESLVVETPFVPPMPTFYPAVTRDTVVPSKSVTVASSTVQSTNELNSRWTECRTLATDLAQWLRLTTDQMSARNFPPDLKLVQQRVLGEIKRHRLEERPRRERERQQLVRMYEELKPAIRCGKLPNESFLCIEQINRLWGEYDLALQERELAARSEAHRLDRLQWAGNRATRECKAVESQLVALERHVPEPNSSPADLTDGQLGRWKEQLDVVENKLNGLFSQVQHLRTGRYVHTEQIYRDVCTLHQRFLDLKRRVREQITSHGLNGTKIITQSTPSSVLNGTPPSAILQHMPSGHGDQKYEFLTPIQRCLAWIDEHTRTVVNGSYGNTLKAVEEAARRHDHTHREVKHFQGEIERCRTNHTKMAQPPEDKQLFEEALRTMEDEYQQLLIACDKRTRFLHSLMDFVRLAEQQLLWIRDRESREVSRDWSHYESQLKSDELRTYLHGLMQELKQHEITFSELSVVGSSMILDNHPAVDLVQAYLSTLERHWAWLFQLLGCTEARLEQLSRRETLYQEAAHCEASLNKLLDNLRTQFGPSHRPPNKTEAERLQKQLQVCPILLYAFTLSRFDNLYVLS
;
A
#
# COMPACT_ATOMS: atom_id res chain seq x y z
N MET A 1 -10.10 65.01 -30.89
CA MET A 1 -9.46 64.95 -32.23
C MET A 1 -9.10 63.50 -32.54
N PRO A 2 -9.08 63.08 -33.81
CA PRO A 2 -9.55 61.75 -34.26
C PRO A 2 -8.41 60.70 -34.42
N MET A 3 -8.63 59.36 -34.45
CA MET A 3 -9.25 58.51 -35.53
C MET A 3 -8.57 58.70 -36.90
N PRO A 4 -8.47 57.68 -37.80
CA PRO A 4 -9.48 56.63 -38.13
C PRO A 4 -8.91 55.20 -38.38
N GLN A 5 -9.61 54.14 -38.82
CA GLN A 5 -11.01 53.60 -38.80
C GLN A 5 -10.93 52.14 -39.35
N SER A 6 -11.75 51.17 -38.93
CA SER A 6 -12.98 50.66 -39.60
C SER A 6 -12.97 49.11 -39.46
N ASN A 7 -14.04 48.31 -39.40
CA ASN A 7 -15.51 48.48 -39.34
C ASN A 7 -16.10 47.23 -38.61
N CYS A 8 -17.15 47.33 -37.79
CA CYS A 8 -18.56 46.93 -38.06
C CYS A 8 -18.75 45.48 -38.62
N THR A 9 -19.70 44.63 -38.19
CA THR A 9 -20.96 44.81 -37.42
C THR A 9 -21.56 43.47 -36.92
N ASP A 10 -22.14 43.49 -35.72
CA ASP A 10 -23.48 43.03 -35.27
C ASP A 10 -24.21 41.73 -35.74
N HIS A 11 -24.78 41.07 -34.71
CA HIS A 11 -26.10 40.43 -34.59
C HIS A 11 -26.74 39.57 -35.72
N THR A 12 -27.14 38.31 -35.41
CA THR A 12 -28.54 37.94 -35.05
C THR A 12 -28.79 36.42 -34.92
N ASN A 13 -29.89 36.06 -34.22
CA ASN A 13 -30.42 34.70 -34.07
C ASN A 13 -31.15 34.16 -35.32
N SER A 14 -31.13 32.83 -35.55
CA SER A 14 -32.32 31.98 -35.82
C SER A 14 -31.91 30.51 -36.02
N HIS A 15 -32.38 29.54 -35.22
CA HIS A 15 -33.70 28.88 -35.16
C HIS A 15 -33.97 27.77 -36.21
N LYS A 16 -34.36 26.59 -35.69
CA LYS A 16 -35.15 25.50 -36.34
C LYS A 16 -34.41 24.68 -37.42
N ARG A 17 -34.71 23.39 -37.67
CA ARG A 17 -35.30 22.23 -36.94
C ARG A 17 -35.49 21.15 -38.03
N PHE A 18 -35.26 19.88 -37.67
CA PHE A 18 -35.90 18.66 -38.20
C PHE A 18 -35.54 17.99 -39.55
N HIS A 19 -35.40 16.66 -39.43
CA HIS A 19 -35.69 15.55 -40.37
C HIS A 19 -34.98 15.55 -41.76
N SER A 20 -34.40 14.44 -42.23
CA SER A 20 -34.99 13.09 -42.31
C SER A 20 -33.96 11.98 -42.58
N THR A 21 -34.21 10.76 -42.11
CA THR A 21 -33.70 9.51 -42.72
C THR A 21 -34.63 9.06 -43.86
N PRO A 22 -34.15 8.30 -44.87
CA PRO A 22 -34.42 6.85 -44.85
C PRO A 22 -33.39 5.90 -45.55
N TRP A 23 -33.21 4.73 -44.93
CA TRP A 23 -33.16 3.34 -45.45
C TRP A 23 -32.72 2.92 -46.88
N LEU A 24 -32.01 1.77 -46.91
CA LEU A 24 -31.89 0.71 -47.97
C LEU A 24 -31.09 1.08 -49.25
N THR A 25 -30.16 0.26 -49.77
CA THR A 25 -30.31 -1.16 -50.16
C THR A 25 -29.00 -1.98 -50.20
N TYR A 26 -29.10 -3.24 -49.78
CA TYR A 26 -28.57 -4.48 -50.39
C TYR A 26 -27.47 -4.46 -51.48
N HIS A 27 -26.46 -5.31 -51.28
CA HIS A 27 -26.07 -6.29 -52.31
C HIS A 27 -25.74 -7.66 -51.68
N THR A 28 -26.25 -8.72 -52.30
CA THR A 28 -26.09 -10.14 -51.91
C THR A 28 -24.99 -10.81 -52.72
N ASN A 29 -24.31 -11.82 -52.13
CA ASN A 29 -23.75 -13.05 -52.74
C ASN A 29 -22.72 -13.65 -51.75
N SER A 30 -22.53 -14.97 -51.60
CA SER A 30 -23.33 -16.15 -51.96
C SER A 30 -22.90 -17.29 -51.02
N ILE A 31 -23.81 -18.20 -50.66
CA ILE A 31 -23.49 -19.36 -49.82
C ILE A 31 -22.77 -20.42 -50.67
N GLN A 32 -21.61 -20.90 -50.19
CA GLN A 32 -21.11 -22.25 -50.50
C GLN A 32 -20.39 -22.87 -49.30
N SER A 33 -20.69 -24.15 -49.07
CA SER A 33 -20.00 -25.10 -48.20
C SER A 33 -20.37 -26.51 -48.70
N PRO A 34 -19.75 -27.61 -48.26
CA PRO A 34 -18.41 -27.78 -47.70
C PRO A 34 -17.61 -28.89 -48.42
N THR A 35 -16.26 -28.85 -48.45
CA THR A 35 -15.45 -30.09 -48.60
C THR A 35 -13.97 -29.91 -48.21
N SER A 36 -13.37 -31.01 -47.75
CA SER A 36 -11.94 -31.26 -47.49
C SER A 36 -11.23 -30.42 -46.40
N LEU A 37 -10.66 -31.13 -45.42
CA LEU A 37 -9.59 -30.60 -44.57
C LEU A 37 -8.33 -30.36 -45.41
N PRO A 38 -7.64 -29.22 -45.28
CA PRO A 38 -6.24 -29.11 -45.62
C PRO A 38 -5.40 -29.59 -44.43
N THR A 39 -4.68 -30.70 -44.61
CA THR A 39 -3.55 -31.07 -43.74
C THR A 39 -2.53 -29.94 -43.69
N LEU A 40 -2.19 -29.48 -42.49
CA LEU A 40 -1.09 -28.53 -42.29
C LEU A 40 0.22 -29.12 -42.81
N LYS A 41 0.91 -28.38 -43.68
CA LYS A 41 2.32 -28.60 -43.99
C LYS A 41 3.17 -27.72 -43.07
N GLU A 42 4.31 -28.23 -42.63
CA GLU A 42 5.19 -27.64 -41.59
C GLU A 42 5.87 -26.30 -41.96
N THR A 43 5.43 -25.58 -43.00
CA THR A 43 6.19 -24.46 -43.58
C THR A 43 5.78 -23.05 -43.13
N ASP A 44 4.66 -22.88 -42.43
CA ASP A 44 4.14 -21.54 -42.06
C ASP A 44 4.58 -21.03 -40.68
N LEU A 45 5.50 -21.73 -40.00
CA LEU A 45 6.19 -21.22 -38.80
C LEU A 45 7.25 -20.14 -39.10
N GLY A 46 7.52 -19.85 -40.38
CA GLY A 46 8.57 -18.91 -40.81
C GLY A 46 8.26 -17.41 -40.68
N SER A 47 7.05 -17.00 -40.29
CA SER A 47 6.59 -15.59 -40.36
C SER A 47 6.69 -14.78 -39.06
N PHE A 48 7.47 -15.22 -38.06
CA PHE A 48 7.67 -14.47 -36.80
C PHE A 48 8.81 -13.44 -36.81
N HIS A 49 9.42 -13.17 -37.98
CA HIS A 49 10.41 -12.10 -38.17
C HIS A 49 9.88 -10.92 -39.00
N HIS A 50 8.87 -10.23 -38.46
CA HIS A 50 8.73 -8.79 -38.72
C HIS A 50 9.03 -8.03 -37.43
N THR A 51 10.23 -7.43 -37.39
CA THR A 51 10.61 -6.43 -36.41
C THR A 51 9.68 -5.22 -36.53
N LEU A 52 8.73 -5.12 -35.60
CA LEU A 52 7.93 -3.91 -35.40
C LEU A 52 8.88 -2.79 -34.95
N ASP A 53 8.98 -1.74 -35.76
CA ASP A 53 9.86 -0.60 -35.52
C ASP A 53 9.46 0.11 -34.21
N LEU A 54 10.44 0.29 -33.32
CA LEU A 54 10.24 0.73 -31.93
C LEU A 54 9.86 2.22 -31.80
N ASN A 55 9.77 2.93 -32.91
CA ASN A 55 9.61 4.39 -32.99
C ASN A 55 8.17 4.88 -33.22
N GLN A 56 7.19 3.99 -33.43
CA GLN A 56 5.80 4.38 -33.80
C GLN A 56 4.75 4.23 -32.68
N VAL A 57 5.14 3.95 -31.43
CA VAL A 57 4.21 4.07 -30.29
C VAL A 57 4.20 5.53 -29.82
N GLN A 58 3.10 6.23 -30.12
CA GLN A 58 2.94 7.65 -29.79
C GLN A 58 2.64 7.83 -28.29
N LEU A 59 3.70 7.98 -27.48
CA LEU A 59 3.61 8.17 -26.04
C LEU A 59 3.17 9.61 -25.70
N SER A 60 2.32 9.76 -24.68
CA SER A 60 1.96 11.08 -24.15
C SER A 60 3.16 11.78 -23.52
N LEU A 61 3.20 13.12 -23.61
CA LEU A 61 4.33 13.97 -23.17
C LEU A 61 4.81 13.70 -21.72
N SER A 62 3.91 13.28 -20.82
CA SER A 62 4.25 12.91 -19.44
C SER A 62 5.14 11.66 -19.32
N ILE A 63 5.07 10.72 -20.26
CA ILE A 63 5.84 9.46 -20.22
C ILE A 63 7.25 9.67 -20.78
N LEU A 64 7.43 10.65 -21.68
CA LEU A 64 8.75 11.02 -22.21
C LEU A 64 9.66 11.66 -21.16
N GLN A 65 9.10 12.15 -20.04
CA GLN A 65 9.82 12.76 -18.91
C GLN A 65 10.35 11.75 -17.87
N MET A 66 9.97 10.47 -17.96
CA MET A 66 10.51 9.43 -17.07
C MET A 66 11.91 8.97 -17.51
N ASP A 67 12.70 8.39 -16.61
CA ASP A 67 14.08 7.99 -16.88
C ASP A 67 14.16 6.77 -17.85
N PRO A 68 15.28 6.44 -18.53
CA PRO A 68 15.33 5.30 -19.46
C PRO A 68 14.92 3.96 -18.83
N ALA A 69 15.24 3.74 -17.55
CA ALA A 69 14.87 2.54 -16.80
C ALA A 69 13.36 2.52 -16.50
N ASP A 70 12.78 3.61 -16.03
CA ASP A 70 11.34 3.71 -15.79
C ASP A 70 10.54 3.67 -17.09
N ARG A 71 11.04 4.29 -18.17
CA ARG A 71 10.47 4.11 -19.52
C ARG A 71 10.63 2.69 -20.03
N ALA A 72 11.64 1.93 -19.60
CA ALA A 72 11.74 0.51 -19.89
C ALA A 72 10.76 -0.31 -19.05
N VAL A 73 10.60 -0.02 -17.75
CA VAL A 73 9.63 -0.68 -16.86
C VAL A 73 8.19 -0.37 -17.27
N VAL A 74 7.87 0.89 -17.57
CA VAL A 74 6.57 1.30 -18.13
C VAL A 74 6.40 0.76 -19.54
N LYS A 75 7.43 0.74 -20.41
CA LYS A 75 7.32 -0.01 -21.69
C LYS A 75 7.15 -1.51 -21.48
N ILE A 76 7.70 -2.12 -20.42
CA ILE A 76 7.55 -3.56 -20.13
C ILE A 76 6.18 -3.83 -19.50
N ALA A 77 5.65 -2.91 -18.70
CA ALA A 77 4.29 -2.94 -18.16
C ALA A 77 3.29 -2.72 -19.29
N ASP A 78 3.37 -1.63 -20.06
CA ASP A 78 2.56 -1.39 -21.26
C ASP A 78 2.75 -2.48 -22.32
N ARG A 79 3.90 -3.17 -22.38
CA ARG A 79 4.11 -4.32 -23.28
C ARG A 79 3.58 -5.62 -22.68
N ARG A 80 3.58 -5.84 -21.37
CA ARG A 80 2.83 -6.93 -20.71
C ARG A 80 1.35 -6.67 -20.89
N ASP A 81 0.86 -5.46 -20.65
CA ASP A 81 -0.51 -5.02 -20.88
C ASP A 81 -0.91 -5.09 -22.36
N ALA A 82 -0.06 -4.67 -23.29
CA ALA A 82 -0.34 -4.75 -24.72
C ALA A 82 -0.21 -6.19 -25.25
N ILE A 83 0.68 -7.02 -24.70
CA ILE A 83 0.74 -8.46 -24.99
C ILE A 83 -0.46 -9.17 -24.36
N GLN A 84 -0.92 -8.80 -23.17
CA GLN A 84 -2.13 -9.33 -22.55
C GLN A 84 -3.38 -8.87 -23.29
N LYS A 85 -3.48 -7.58 -23.66
CA LYS A 85 -4.57 -7.04 -24.49
C LYS A 85 -4.54 -7.64 -25.90
N LYS A 86 -3.37 -7.86 -26.51
CA LYS A 86 -3.22 -8.50 -27.84
C LYS A 86 -3.42 -10.02 -27.78
N ALA A 87 -2.98 -10.69 -26.73
CA ALA A 87 -3.22 -12.12 -26.50
C ALA A 87 -4.69 -12.36 -26.16
N PHE A 88 -5.30 -11.54 -25.30
CA PHE A 88 -6.74 -11.54 -25.04
C PHE A 88 -7.52 -11.24 -26.33
N THR A 89 -7.18 -10.19 -27.07
CA THR A 89 -7.86 -9.86 -28.34
C THR A 89 -7.65 -10.95 -29.39
N ASN A 90 -6.46 -11.54 -29.50
CA ASN A 90 -6.21 -12.67 -30.42
C ASN A 90 -6.93 -13.94 -29.97
N TRP A 91 -6.96 -14.23 -28.67
CA TRP A 91 -7.67 -15.38 -28.08
C TRP A 91 -9.19 -15.22 -28.26
N VAL A 92 -9.72 -14.01 -28.05
CA VAL A 92 -11.11 -13.64 -28.34
C VAL A 92 -11.39 -13.74 -29.85
N ASN A 93 -10.49 -13.27 -30.72
CA ASN A 93 -10.64 -13.40 -32.19
C ASN A 93 -10.47 -14.84 -32.69
N HIS A 94 -9.81 -15.71 -31.92
CA HIS A 94 -9.63 -17.13 -32.20
C HIS A 94 -10.87 -17.95 -31.77
N HIS A 95 -11.41 -17.66 -30.59
CA HIS A 95 -12.57 -18.36 -30.02
C HIS A 95 -13.93 -17.77 -30.46
N LEU A 96 -13.97 -16.51 -30.90
CA LEU A 96 -15.15 -15.88 -31.50
C LEU A 96 -14.93 -15.73 -33.02
N SER A 97 -15.57 -16.61 -33.79
CA SER A 97 -15.43 -16.68 -35.25
C SER A 97 -15.70 -15.34 -35.96
N LYS A 98 -14.66 -14.81 -36.63
CA LYS A 98 -14.66 -13.74 -37.68
C LYS A 98 -15.94 -12.88 -37.78
N GLY A 99 -15.93 -11.69 -37.17
CA GLY A 99 -17.05 -10.74 -37.28
C GLY A 99 -16.83 -9.36 -36.65
N LEU A 100 -15.62 -8.80 -36.70
CA LEU A 100 -15.30 -7.49 -36.13
C LEU A 100 -14.77 -6.55 -37.23
N GLU A 101 -15.39 -5.38 -37.34
CA GLU A 101 -14.98 -4.32 -38.28
C GLU A 101 -13.71 -3.63 -37.76
N TYR A 102 -12.77 -3.39 -38.67
CA TYR A 102 -11.41 -2.93 -38.37
C TYR A 102 -11.36 -1.39 -38.32
N ILE A 103 -11.43 -0.76 -37.14
CA ILE A 103 -11.56 0.71 -37.04
C ILE A 103 -10.78 1.35 -35.87
N GLU A 104 -10.18 2.51 -36.18
CA GLU A 104 -9.27 3.32 -35.35
C GLU A 104 -9.93 4.15 -34.22
N SER A 105 -11.24 4.04 -33.97
CA SER A 105 -11.93 4.95 -33.02
C SER A 105 -12.52 4.26 -31.79
N ARG A 106 -12.40 4.92 -30.63
CA ARG A 106 -12.87 4.45 -29.30
C ARG A 106 -14.31 3.95 -29.29
N LEU A 107 -15.20 4.53 -30.10
CA LEU A 107 -16.61 4.09 -30.19
C LEU A 107 -16.73 2.64 -30.69
N HIS A 108 -15.93 2.27 -31.70
CA HIS A 108 -15.92 0.91 -32.24
C HIS A 108 -15.31 -0.09 -31.27
N TRP A 109 -14.31 0.32 -30.48
CA TRP A 109 -13.74 -0.50 -29.42
C TRP A 109 -14.79 -0.84 -28.36
N ILE A 110 -15.61 0.14 -27.96
CA ILE A 110 -16.72 -0.07 -27.02
C ILE A 110 -17.76 -1.03 -27.60
N GLN A 111 -18.12 -0.88 -28.89
CA GLN A 111 -19.03 -1.81 -29.56
C GLN A 111 -18.46 -3.23 -29.63
N ASN A 112 -17.16 -3.38 -29.90
CA ASN A 112 -16.49 -4.67 -29.97
C ASN A 112 -16.48 -5.37 -28.59
N VAL A 113 -16.11 -4.67 -27.52
CA VAL A 113 -16.20 -5.22 -26.15
C VAL A 113 -17.66 -5.52 -25.78
N GLN A 114 -18.62 -4.68 -26.17
CA GLN A 114 -20.04 -4.94 -25.91
C GLN A 114 -20.55 -6.20 -26.63
N ARG A 115 -20.06 -6.51 -27.85
CA ARG A 115 -20.34 -7.79 -28.53
C ARG A 115 -19.82 -8.98 -27.71
N VAL A 116 -18.61 -8.90 -27.15
CA VAL A 116 -18.03 -9.93 -26.27
C VAL A 116 -18.87 -10.11 -25.00
N LEU A 117 -19.22 -9.02 -24.29
CA LEU A 117 -20.05 -9.07 -23.08
C LEU A 117 -21.45 -9.65 -23.37
N ASN A 118 -22.03 -9.35 -24.53
CA ASN A 118 -23.31 -9.92 -24.95
C ASN A 118 -23.19 -11.43 -25.25
N TYR A 119 -22.10 -11.88 -25.89
CA TYR A 119 -21.85 -13.31 -26.13
C TYR A 119 -21.68 -14.11 -24.83
N LEU A 120 -20.93 -13.57 -23.87
CA LEU A 120 -20.76 -14.20 -22.55
C LEU A 120 -22.10 -14.32 -21.80
N ARG A 121 -22.95 -13.28 -21.85
CA ARG A 121 -24.33 -13.34 -21.32
C ARG A 121 -25.20 -14.36 -22.05
N TYR A 122 -25.07 -14.48 -23.37
CA TYR A 122 -25.78 -15.50 -24.16
C TYR A 122 -25.37 -16.93 -23.78
N ARG A 123 -24.10 -17.16 -23.42
CA ARG A 123 -23.59 -18.43 -22.85
C ARG A 123 -24.04 -18.68 -21.40
N GLY A 124 -24.89 -17.84 -20.82
CA GLY A 124 -25.41 -17.98 -19.46
C GLY A 124 -24.51 -17.42 -18.36
N ILE A 125 -23.41 -16.74 -18.71
CA ILE A 125 -22.44 -16.24 -17.74
C ILE A 125 -22.96 -14.95 -17.08
N ARG A 126 -23.02 -14.95 -15.75
CA ARG A 126 -23.47 -13.79 -14.96
C ARG A 126 -22.35 -12.75 -14.81
N ILE A 127 -22.30 -11.80 -15.74
CA ILE A 127 -21.38 -10.65 -15.67
C ILE A 127 -22.00 -9.56 -14.79
N VAL A 128 -21.49 -9.40 -13.57
CA VAL A 128 -21.94 -8.39 -12.60
C VAL A 128 -20.93 -7.23 -12.56
N ASN A 129 -21.43 -5.99 -12.67
CA ASN A 129 -20.66 -4.76 -12.49
C ASN A 129 -19.43 -4.56 -13.44
N ILE A 130 -19.50 -5.09 -14.67
CA ILE A 130 -18.53 -4.81 -15.75
C ILE A 130 -19.27 -4.19 -16.93
N ARG A 131 -18.73 -3.08 -17.45
CA ARG A 131 -19.25 -2.33 -18.61
C ARG A 131 -18.20 -2.28 -19.73
N ALA A 132 -18.64 -2.11 -20.98
CA ALA A 132 -17.74 -2.10 -22.13
C ALA A 132 -16.83 -0.86 -22.21
N ASP A 133 -17.30 0.30 -21.75
CA ASP A 133 -16.53 1.55 -21.73
C ASP A 133 -15.37 1.49 -20.72
N GLU A 134 -15.61 1.01 -19.50
CA GLU A 134 -14.58 0.80 -18.48
C GLU A 134 -13.40 -0.09 -18.94
N ILE A 135 -13.68 -1.09 -19.79
CA ILE A 135 -12.67 -1.99 -20.35
C ILE A 135 -11.86 -1.30 -21.44
N VAL A 136 -12.50 -0.48 -22.28
CA VAL A 136 -11.84 0.28 -23.35
C VAL A 136 -11.01 1.43 -22.79
N ASP A 137 -11.48 2.06 -21.71
CA ASP A 137 -10.75 3.10 -20.98
C ASP A 137 -9.63 2.54 -20.09
N GLY A 138 -9.44 1.21 -20.08
CA GLY A 138 -8.26 0.56 -19.51
C GLY A 138 -8.32 0.31 -18.01
N ASN A 139 -9.51 0.20 -17.40
CA ASN A 139 -9.64 -0.12 -15.98
C ASN A 139 -9.06 -1.52 -15.68
N PRO A 140 -7.91 -1.65 -15.00
CA PRO A 140 -7.19 -2.92 -14.91
C PRO A 140 -7.94 -3.93 -14.02
N LYS A 141 -8.61 -3.45 -12.97
CA LYS A 141 -9.37 -4.29 -12.03
C LYS A 141 -10.57 -4.95 -12.71
N LEU A 142 -11.31 -4.21 -13.52
CA LEU A 142 -12.46 -4.74 -14.26
C LEU A 142 -12.03 -5.60 -15.45
N THR A 143 -10.89 -5.28 -16.08
CA THR A 143 -10.31 -6.10 -17.17
C THR A 143 -9.83 -7.45 -16.66
N LEU A 144 -9.06 -7.50 -15.56
CA LEU A 144 -8.66 -8.74 -14.90
C LEU A 144 -9.87 -9.54 -14.38
N GLY A 145 -10.90 -8.85 -13.86
CA GLY A 145 -12.17 -9.48 -13.47
C GLY A 145 -12.90 -10.15 -14.64
N LEU A 146 -12.91 -9.52 -15.82
CA LEU A 146 -13.50 -10.09 -17.04
C LEU A 146 -12.70 -11.29 -17.55
N ILE A 147 -11.37 -11.20 -17.55
CA ILE A 147 -10.48 -12.31 -17.93
C ILE A 147 -10.69 -13.51 -16.98
N TRP A 148 -10.79 -13.29 -15.66
CA TRP A 148 -11.09 -14.36 -14.70
C TRP A 148 -12.42 -15.04 -14.98
N ILE A 149 -13.49 -14.28 -15.26
CA ILE A 149 -14.82 -14.84 -15.59
C ILE A 149 -14.75 -15.74 -16.85
N ILE A 150 -13.91 -15.38 -17.82
CA ILE A 150 -13.70 -16.15 -19.05
C ILE A 150 -12.92 -17.44 -18.76
N ILE A 151 -11.78 -17.36 -18.06
CA ILE A 151 -10.99 -18.54 -17.65
C ILE A 151 -11.83 -19.50 -16.81
N LEU A 152 -12.57 -18.97 -15.84
CA LEU A 152 -13.43 -19.75 -14.95
C LEU A 152 -14.48 -20.54 -15.73
N HIS A 153 -15.08 -19.95 -16.77
CA HIS A 153 -16.16 -20.60 -17.52
C HIS A 153 -15.67 -21.52 -18.64
N PHE A 154 -14.62 -21.14 -19.39
CA PHE A 154 -14.17 -21.90 -20.56
C PHE A 154 -13.05 -22.90 -20.28
N GLN A 155 -12.24 -22.71 -19.23
CA GLN A 155 -11.16 -23.62 -18.87
C GLN A 155 -11.57 -24.43 -17.62
N LEU A 156 -11.77 -23.73 -16.50
CA LEU A 156 -12.03 -24.39 -15.22
C LEU A 156 -13.37 -25.13 -15.17
N THR A 157 -14.47 -24.58 -15.71
CA THR A 157 -15.79 -25.24 -15.63
C THR A 157 -15.92 -26.46 -16.56
N GLU A 158 -15.21 -26.48 -17.70
CA GLU A 158 -15.21 -27.62 -18.63
C GLU A 158 -14.43 -28.81 -18.06
N VAL A 159 -13.29 -28.54 -17.39
CA VAL A 159 -12.51 -29.51 -16.60
C VAL A 159 -13.37 -30.27 -15.57
N LEU A 160 -14.37 -29.62 -14.95
CA LEU A 160 -15.26 -30.25 -13.95
C LEU A 160 -16.22 -31.28 -14.53
N GLN A 161 -16.67 -31.09 -15.77
CA GLN A 161 -17.68 -31.95 -16.38
C GLN A 161 -17.12 -33.30 -16.82
N ASN A 162 -15.80 -33.39 -16.98
CA ASN A 162 -15.09 -34.58 -17.45
C ASN A 162 -14.66 -35.55 -16.32
N GLN A 163 -15.03 -35.30 -15.06
CA GLN A 163 -14.75 -36.18 -13.92
C GLN A 163 -15.97 -37.05 -13.55
N PRO A 164 -15.96 -38.38 -13.81
CA PRO A 164 -17.08 -39.26 -13.50
C PRO A 164 -17.15 -39.58 -12.00
N GLY A 165 -17.81 -38.71 -11.23
CA GLY A 165 -18.06 -38.94 -9.80
C GLY A 165 -18.66 -37.77 -9.00
N ILE A 166 -18.68 -36.55 -9.53
CA ILE A 166 -19.05 -35.32 -8.79
C ILE A 166 -20.44 -34.78 -9.21
N SER A 167 -21.24 -35.56 -9.95
CA SER A 167 -22.59 -35.14 -10.39
C SER A 167 -23.65 -35.08 -9.26
N THR A 168 -23.34 -35.58 -8.06
CA THR A 168 -24.35 -35.84 -7.00
C THR A 168 -24.53 -34.72 -5.97
N THR A 169 -23.75 -33.63 -6.04
CA THR A 169 -23.80 -32.51 -5.07
C THR A 169 -24.14 -31.16 -5.69
N LEU A 170 -24.95 -31.14 -6.76
CA LEU A 170 -25.55 -29.92 -7.31
C LEU A 170 -26.90 -29.57 -6.66
N ASN A 171 -26.93 -29.53 -5.33
CA ASN A 171 -28.01 -28.95 -4.54
C ASN A 171 -27.40 -28.03 -3.48
N THR A 172 -27.98 -26.83 -3.32
CA THR A 172 -27.59 -25.70 -2.43
C THR A 172 -26.38 -24.86 -2.85
N ASP A 173 -26.68 -23.62 -3.26
CA ASP A 173 -26.05 -22.31 -2.95
C ASP A 173 -24.51 -22.09 -3.01
N ILE A 174 -23.72 -23.05 -3.50
CA ILE A 174 -22.28 -22.86 -3.72
C ILE A 174 -22.04 -22.06 -5.01
N SER A 175 -21.12 -21.09 -4.97
CA SER A 175 -20.73 -20.31 -6.16
C SER A 175 -19.93 -21.17 -7.14
N VAL A 176 -20.07 -20.93 -8.45
CA VAL A 176 -19.36 -21.70 -9.49
C VAL A 176 -17.83 -21.63 -9.31
N ASP A 177 -17.32 -20.50 -8.82
CA ASP A 177 -15.92 -20.27 -8.45
C ASP A 177 -15.45 -21.28 -7.38
N GLU A 178 -16.23 -21.41 -6.29
CA GLU A 178 -15.93 -22.32 -5.18
C GLU A 178 -16.06 -23.80 -5.57
N ALA A 179 -17.03 -24.16 -6.42
CA ALA A 179 -17.19 -25.52 -6.93
C ALA A 179 -16.01 -25.94 -7.84
N ALA A 180 -15.52 -25.02 -8.68
CA ALA A 180 -14.34 -25.23 -9.51
C ALA A 180 -13.09 -25.44 -8.66
N ARG A 181 -12.89 -24.54 -7.69
CA ARG A 181 -11.79 -24.56 -6.72
C ARG A 181 -11.74 -25.87 -5.92
N GLN A 182 -12.86 -26.30 -5.35
CA GLN A 182 -12.92 -27.53 -4.54
C GLN A 182 -12.57 -28.78 -5.35
N SER A 183 -13.03 -28.87 -6.60
CA SER A 183 -12.84 -30.05 -7.45
C SER A 183 -11.41 -30.15 -7.99
N LEU A 184 -10.83 -29.03 -8.46
CA LEU A 184 -9.42 -28.99 -8.87
C LEU A 184 -8.50 -29.32 -7.68
N LEU A 185 -8.83 -28.81 -6.49
CA LEU A 185 -8.10 -29.10 -5.25
C LEU A 185 -8.21 -30.57 -4.83
N ALA A 186 -9.37 -31.21 -5.04
CA ALA A 186 -9.56 -32.64 -4.82
C ALA A 186 -8.69 -33.48 -5.79
N TRP A 187 -8.62 -33.10 -7.07
CA TRP A 187 -7.71 -33.72 -8.03
C TRP A 187 -6.24 -33.58 -7.59
N CYS A 188 -5.77 -32.36 -7.27
CA CYS A 188 -4.40 -32.14 -6.80
C CYS A 188 -4.05 -33.01 -5.59
N ARG A 189 -4.95 -33.10 -4.61
CA ARG A 189 -4.77 -33.95 -3.42
C ARG A 189 -4.73 -35.44 -3.77
N SER A 190 -5.53 -35.91 -4.71
CA SER A 190 -5.50 -37.31 -5.15
C SER A 190 -4.18 -37.66 -5.86
N VAL A 191 -3.67 -36.76 -6.71
CA VAL A 191 -2.42 -36.95 -7.47
C VAL A 191 -1.19 -36.88 -6.55
N THR A 192 -1.17 -35.94 -5.60
CA THR A 192 -0.05 -35.74 -4.65
C THR A 192 -0.11 -36.65 -3.41
N ALA A 193 -1.17 -37.44 -3.23
CA ALA A 193 -1.30 -38.34 -2.09
C ALA A 193 -0.14 -39.34 -2.02
N GLY A 194 0.55 -39.37 -0.87
CA GLY A 194 1.65 -40.29 -0.58
C GLY A 194 3.05 -39.75 -0.88
N TYR A 195 3.20 -38.57 -1.47
CA TYR A 195 4.52 -37.93 -1.62
C TYR A 195 5.00 -37.37 -0.27
N PRO A 196 6.23 -37.69 0.17
CA PRO A 196 6.76 -37.16 1.42
C PRO A 196 6.93 -35.64 1.33
N GLY A 197 6.45 -34.93 2.35
CA GLY A 197 6.58 -33.47 2.45
C GLY A 197 5.63 -32.65 1.56
N VAL A 198 4.77 -33.25 0.74
CA VAL A 198 3.84 -32.52 -0.14
C VAL A 198 2.41 -32.58 0.41
N PHE A 199 1.84 -31.43 0.77
CA PHE A 199 0.51 -31.33 1.36
C PHE A 199 -0.32 -30.19 0.74
N VAL A 200 -1.03 -30.47 -0.36
CA VAL A 200 -1.86 -29.46 -1.05
C VAL A 200 -3.13 -29.14 -0.25
N ARG A 201 -3.13 -28.00 0.46
CA ARG A 201 -4.27 -27.54 1.27
C ARG A 201 -5.11 -26.48 0.57
N ASP A 202 -4.48 -25.63 -0.21
CA ASP A 202 -5.01 -24.44 -0.89
C ASP A 202 -4.32 -24.25 -2.25
N PHE A 203 -4.68 -23.19 -2.98
CA PHE A 203 -3.96 -22.72 -4.17
C PHE A 203 -3.10 -21.49 -3.88
N SER A 204 -2.57 -21.35 -2.66
CA SER A 204 -1.68 -20.24 -2.27
C SER A 204 -0.35 -20.77 -1.74
N ASP A 205 -0.21 -20.90 -0.43
CA ASP A 205 1.06 -21.21 0.23
C ASP A 205 1.51 -22.66 -0.03
N SER A 206 0.58 -23.57 -0.32
CA SER A 206 0.85 -24.98 -0.62
C SER A 206 1.71 -25.24 -1.87
N TRP A 207 2.00 -24.20 -2.67
CA TRP A 207 2.70 -24.30 -3.96
C TRP A 207 4.04 -23.56 -4.00
N ARG A 208 4.35 -22.75 -2.97
CA ARG A 208 5.54 -21.87 -2.93
C ARG A 208 6.87 -22.60 -2.93
N ASP A 209 6.91 -23.85 -2.48
CA ASP A 209 8.13 -24.66 -2.39
C ASP A 209 8.48 -25.38 -3.71
N GLY A 210 7.62 -25.27 -4.73
CA GLY A 210 7.70 -25.96 -6.02
C GLY A 210 7.38 -27.46 -5.96
N ARG A 211 7.29 -28.06 -4.79
CA ARG A 211 7.19 -29.52 -4.61
C ARG A 211 5.85 -30.07 -5.05
N ALA A 212 4.77 -29.31 -4.87
CA ALA A 212 3.44 -29.67 -5.34
C ALA A 212 3.38 -29.82 -6.87
N PHE A 213 3.98 -28.90 -7.64
CA PHE A 213 4.08 -29.00 -9.10
C PHE A 213 4.91 -30.22 -9.51
N LEU A 214 6.07 -30.43 -8.88
CA LEU A 214 6.98 -31.53 -9.20
C LEU A 214 6.37 -32.90 -8.87
N ALA A 215 5.59 -33.03 -7.79
CA ALA A 215 4.89 -34.26 -7.44
C ALA A 215 3.77 -34.61 -8.43
N ILE A 216 3.10 -33.60 -9.00
CA ILE A 216 2.13 -33.79 -10.08
C ILE A 216 2.84 -34.27 -11.36
N LEU A 217 3.90 -33.59 -11.78
CA LEU A 217 4.69 -33.99 -12.96
C LEU A 217 5.24 -35.43 -12.80
N HIS A 218 5.87 -35.73 -11.66
CA HIS A 218 6.42 -37.07 -11.37
C HIS A 218 5.35 -38.16 -11.29
N ARG A 219 4.10 -37.86 -10.91
CA ARG A 219 3.02 -38.87 -10.89
C ARG A 219 2.71 -39.40 -12.29
N TYR A 220 2.67 -38.51 -13.28
CA TYR A 220 2.29 -38.85 -14.65
C TYR A 220 3.49 -39.22 -15.52
N ARG A 221 4.67 -38.63 -15.26
CA ARG A 221 5.92 -38.87 -15.98
C ARG A 221 7.11 -38.97 -15.00
N PRO A 222 7.27 -40.11 -14.30
CA PRO A 222 8.29 -40.28 -13.26
C PRO A 222 9.74 -40.16 -13.78
N GLU A 223 9.98 -40.49 -15.05
CA GLU A 223 11.26 -40.39 -15.72
C GLU A 223 11.82 -38.95 -15.84
N LEU A 224 10.97 -37.92 -15.69
CA LEU A 224 11.37 -36.52 -15.81
C LEU A 224 11.94 -35.89 -14.53
N VAL A 225 11.73 -36.53 -13.36
CA VAL A 225 11.87 -35.86 -12.05
C VAL A 225 12.49 -36.80 -11.01
N ASP A 226 13.72 -36.51 -10.54
CA ASP A 226 14.28 -37.23 -9.38
C ASP A 226 13.82 -36.61 -8.05
N PHE A 227 12.81 -37.23 -7.43
CA PHE A 227 12.27 -36.77 -6.16
C PHE A 227 13.24 -36.86 -4.97
N GLN A 228 14.35 -37.62 -5.07
CA GLN A 228 15.37 -37.67 -4.02
C GLN A 228 16.27 -36.42 -4.00
N VAL A 229 16.38 -35.72 -5.14
CA VAL A 229 17.19 -34.50 -5.29
C VAL A 229 16.38 -33.25 -4.87
N ILE A 230 15.08 -33.23 -5.18
CA ILE A 230 14.15 -32.12 -4.85
C ILE A 230 14.11 -31.81 -3.36
N ASP A 231 14.25 -32.83 -2.51
CA ASP A 231 14.26 -32.66 -1.05
C ASP A 231 15.44 -31.79 -0.54
N ARG A 232 16.49 -31.63 -1.36
CA ARG A 232 17.73 -30.89 -1.05
C ARG A 232 17.86 -29.55 -1.78
N GLN A 233 16.93 -29.23 -2.69
CA GLN A 233 16.96 -28.03 -3.52
C GLN A 233 16.12 -26.88 -2.91
N SER A 234 16.43 -25.64 -3.30
CA SER A 234 15.70 -24.46 -2.82
C SER A 234 14.33 -24.31 -3.52
N ALA A 235 13.42 -23.56 -2.90
CA ALA A 235 12.08 -23.32 -3.46
C ALA A 235 12.13 -22.71 -4.88
N SER A 236 13.00 -21.71 -5.10
CA SER A 236 13.20 -21.10 -6.43
C SER A 236 13.74 -22.12 -7.45
N GLN A 237 14.72 -22.96 -7.06
CA GLN A 237 15.24 -24.02 -7.93
C GLN A 237 14.16 -25.06 -8.31
N ASN A 238 13.32 -25.45 -7.35
CA ASN A 238 12.22 -26.38 -7.57
C ASN A 238 11.16 -25.80 -8.52
N LEU A 239 10.78 -24.53 -8.32
CA LEU A 239 9.83 -23.81 -9.18
C LEU A 239 10.37 -23.66 -10.61
N GLU A 240 11.62 -23.23 -10.75
CA GLU A 240 12.30 -23.07 -12.03
C GLU A 240 12.40 -24.41 -12.77
N LEU A 241 12.72 -25.50 -12.07
CA LEU A 241 12.73 -26.85 -12.64
C LEU A 241 11.33 -27.31 -13.07
N ALA A 242 10.31 -27.08 -12.24
CA ALA A 242 8.92 -27.44 -12.55
C ALA A 242 8.40 -26.73 -13.82
N PHE A 243 8.60 -25.42 -13.92
CA PHE A 243 8.13 -24.63 -15.07
C PHE A 243 8.90 -24.95 -16.35
N ASN A 244 10.21 -25.22 -16.27
CA ASN A 244 11.00 -25.62 -17.43
C ASN A 244 10.62 -27.01 -17.94
N LEU A 245 10.32 -27.97 -17.06
CA LEU A 245 9.81 -29.29 -17.46
C LEU A 245 8.40 -29.19 -18.07
N ALA A 246 7.49 -28.45 -17.43
CA ALA A 246 6.14 -28.26 -17.96
C ALA A 246 6.13 -27.58 -19.35
N LEU A 247 7.02 -26.61 -19.57
CA LEU A 247 7.14 -25.94 -20.87
C LEU A 247 7.75 -26.84 -21.95
N ARG A 248 8.79 -27.62 -21.63
CA ARG A 248 9.47 -28.48 -22.62
C ARG A 248 8.70 -29.75 -22.95
N GLU A 249 8.18 -30.42 -21.93
CA GLU A 249 7.66 -31.79 -22.04
C GLU A 249 6.14 -31.85 -22.20
N LEU A 250 5.42 -30.84 -21.71
CA LEU A 250 3.95 -30.75 -21.77
C LEU A 250 3.45 -29.55 -22.59
N GLN A 251 4.35 -28.74 -23.13
CA GLN A 251 4.06 -27.50 -23.88
C GLN A 251 3.19 -26.49 -23.11
N VAL A 252 3.13 -26.58 -21.78
CA VAL A 252 2.34 -25.68 -20.95
C VAL A 252 3.08 -24.35 -20.80
N ALA A 253 2.47 -23.28 -21.29
CA ALA A 253 3.05 -21.94 -21.27
C ALA A 253 3.41 -21.51 -19.84
N ARG A 254 4.66 -21.05 -19.63
CA ARG A 254 5.14 -20.51 -18.35
C ARG A 254 4.40 -19.21 -18.02
N LEU A 255 3.52 -19.25 -17.02
CA LEU A 255 2.74 -18.09 -16.55
C LEU A 255 3.43 -17.31 -15.41
N PHE A 256 4.45 -17.90 -14.78
CA PHE A 256 5.13 -17.36 -13.60
C PHE A 256 6.65 -17.34 -13.77
N ASP A 257 7.28 -16.45 -13.03
CA ASP A 257 8.70 -16.55 -12.72
C ASP A 257 8.92 -17.11 -11.32
N ALA A 258 10.00 -17.87 -11.13
CA ALA A 258 10.24 -18.64 -9.91
C ALA A 258 10.39 -17.76 -8.64
N GLU A 259 10.90 -16.53 -8.81
CA GLU A 259 11.08 -15.55 -7.73
C GLU A 259 9.78 -14.82 -7.37
N ASP A 260 8.97 -14.48 -8.38
CA ASP A 260 7.64 -13.87 -8.21
C ASP A 260 6.72 -14.78 -7.38
N LEU A 261 6.64 -16.08 -7.72
CA LEU A 261 5.74 -17.01 -7.03
C LEU A 261 6.22 -17.39 -5.61
N ALA A 262 7.54 -17.33 -5.35
CA ALA A 262 8.09 -17.53 -4.01
C ALA A 262 7.71 -16.38 -3.05
N THR A 263 7.55 -15.16 -3.59
CA THR A 263 7.26 -13.94 -2.79
C THR A 263 5.76 -13.64 -2.69
N ILE A 264 5.00 -13.69 -3.79
CA ILE A 264 3.57 -13.35 -3.85
C ILE A 264 2.79 -14.44 -4.59
N THR A 265 1.83 -15.06 -3.91
CA THR A 265 0.94 -16.08 -4.48
C THR A 265 -0.49 -15.58 -4.65
N ASP A 266 -0.95 -15.48 -5.90
CA ASP A 266 -2.36 -15.27 -6.23
C ASP A 266 -3.07 -16.61 -6.51
N GLU A 267 -4.17 -16.86 -5.79
CA GLU A 267 -4.92 -18.12 -5.84
C GLU A 267 -5.47 -18.40 -7.24
N ARG A 268 -5.96 -17.36 -7.93
CA ARG A 268 -6.58 -17.46 -9.26
C ARG A 268 -5.57 -17.79 -10.35
N SER A 269 -4.40 -17.15 -10.29
CA SER A 269 -3.31 -17.43 -11.21
C SER A 269 -2.80 -18.87 -11.03
N ILE A 270 -2.63 -19.34 -9.79
CA ILE A 270 -2.20 -20.72 -9.52
C ILE A 270 -3.25 -21.72 -10.01
N MET A 271 -4.55 -21.49 -9.74
CA MET A 271 -5.64 -22.31 -10.29
C MET A 271 -5.61 -22.38 -11.81
N THR A 272 -5.36 -21.26 -12.50
CA THR A 272 -5.26 -21.20 -13.97
C THR A 272 -4.12 -22.07 -14.49
N TYR A 273 -2.93 -21.95 -13.89
CA TYR A 273 -1.77 -22.74 -14.32
C TYR A 273 -1.95 -24.24 -14.03
N VAL A 274 -2.53 -24.59 -12.87
CA VAL A 274 -2.82 -25.98 -12.50
C VAL A 274 -3.92 -26.59 -13.37
N ALA A 275 -4.90 -25.81 -13.83
CA ALA A 275 -5.88 -26.25 -14.84
C ALA A 275 -5.22 -26.55 -16.19
N SER A 276 -4.28 -25.71 -16.65
CA SER A 276 -3.49 -25.98 -17.88
C SER A 276 -2.62 -27.25 -17.75
N LEU A 277 -2.08 -27.54 -16.56
CA LEU A 277 -1.40 -28.81 -16.28
C LEU A 277 -2.37 -30.01 -16.27
N TYR A 278 -3.58 -29.85 -15.71
CA TYR A 278 -4.62 -30.87 -15.76
C TYR A 278 -4.99 -31.22 -17.23
N GLU A 279 -5.21 -30.20 -18.06
CA GLU A 279 -5.62 -30.38 -19.47
C GLU A 279 -4.57 -31.12 -20.31
N SER A 280 -3.28 -30.84 -20.10
CA SER A 280 -2.19 -31.54 -20.78
C SER A 280 -1.96 -32.97 -20.27
N LEU A 281 -2.06 -33.20 -18.96
CA LEU A 281 -1.76 -34.50 -18.35
C LEU A 281 -2.90 -35.53 -18.46
N VAL A 282 -4.15 -35.09 -18.26
CA VAL A 282 -5.31 -36.01 -18.19
C VAL A 282 -5.77 -36.47 -19.59
N VAL A 283 -5.44 -35.73 -20.64
CA VAL A 283 -5.70 -36.12 -22.04
C VAL A 283 -4.83 -37.32 -22.46
N GLU A 284 -3.62 -37.49 -21.89
CA GLU A 284 -2.70 -38.57 -22.27
C GLU A 284 -2.94 -39.88 -21.51
N THR A 285 -3.38 -39.84 -20.24
CA THR A 285 -3.58 -41.07 -19.43
C THR A 285 -4.78 -40.99 -18.48
N PRO A 286 -5.86 -41.79 -18.71
CA PRO A 286 -7.03 -41.82 -17.82
C PRO A 286 -6.84 -42.69 -16.55
N PHE A 287 -5.61 -43.11 -16.24
CA PHE A 287 -5.29 -43.99 -15.11
C PHE A 287 -4.13 -43.40 -14.30
N VAL A 288 -4.40 -43.02 -13.05
CA VAL A 288 -3.36 -42.56 -12.11
C VAL A 288 -2.54 -43.79 -11.69
N PRO A 289 -1.24 -43.89 -12.01
CA PRO A 289 -0.44 -45.04 -11.62
C PRO A 289 -0.28 -45.10 -10.09
N PRO A 290 -0.36 -46.30 -9.48
CA PRO A 290 -0.12 -46.47 -8.05
C PRO A 290 1.29 -45.97 -7.68
N MET A 291 1.44 -45.50 -6.44
CA MET A 291 2.69 -44.90 -5.92
C MET A 291 3.93 -45.72 -6.32
N PRO A 292 4.93 -45.10 -6.98
CA PRO A 292 6.26 -45.68 -7.07
C PRO A 292 6.78 -45.96 -5.65
N THR A 293 7.07 -47.24 -5.37
CA THR A 293 7.63 -47.64 -4.07
C THR A 293 9.07 -47.16 -3.96
N PHE A 294 9.25 -45.94 -3.44
CA PHE A 294 10.56 -45.34 -3.16
C PHE A 294 11.38 -46.07 -2.07
N TYR A 295 10.83 -47.14 -1.50
CA TYR A 295 11.50 -48.10 -0.63
C TYR A 295 11.24 -49.51 -1.16
N PRO A 296 12.25 -50.40 -1.23
CA PRO A 296 12.04 -51.79 -1.61
C PRO A 296 11.22 -52.49 -0.51
N ALA A 297 9.94 -52.71 -0.79
CA ALA A 297 9.07 -53.53 0.05
C ALA A 297 9.58 -54.97 0.02
N VAL A 298 10.02 -55.49 1.18
CA VAL A 298 10.34 -56.91 1.34
C VAL A 298 9.05 -57.71 1.30
N THR A 299 8.62 -58.09 0.09
CA THR A 299 7.56 -59.09 -0.09
C THR A 299 8.13 -60.46 0.26
N ARG A 300 7.62 -61.04 1.35
CA ARG A 300 7.91 -62.42 1.73
C ARG A 300 7.31 -63.39 0.72
N ASP A 301 8.07 -64.45 0.47
CA ASP A 301 7.65 -65.76 -0.01
C ASP A 301 6.96 -65.86 -1.38
N THR A 302 7.73 -66.30 -2.38
CA THR A 302 7.35 -67.51 -3.11
C THR A 302 8.60 -68.27 -3.57
N VAL A 303 8.59 -69.58 -3.30
CA VAL A 303 9.73 -70.51 -3.45
C VAL A 303 9.96 -70.90 -4.91
N VAL A 304 11.21 -70.87 -5.38
CA VAL A 304 11.89 -71.89 -6.24
C VAL A 304 13.42 -71.64 -6.11
N PRO A 305 14.30 -72.67 -6.04
CA PRO A 305 15.60 -72.51 -5.37
C PRO A 305 16.82 -72.26 -6.28
N SER A 306 17.69 -71.35 -5.85
CA SER A 306 19.10 -71.30 -6.27
C SER A 306 19.98 -72.06 -5.27
N LYS A 307 20.85 -72.94 -5.77
CA LYS A 307 21.74 -73.76 -4.93
C LYS A 307 22.88 -72.95 -4.32
N SER A 308 23.10 -73.13 -3.01
CA SER A 308 24.38 -72.95 -2.29
C SER A 308 24.94 -71.51 -2.18
N VAL A 309 25.75 -71.12 -1.20
CA VAL A 309 26.52 -71.83 -0.15
C VAL A 309 26.35 -71.15 1.22
N THR A 310 26.40 -71.92 2.30
CA THR A 310 26.38 -71.47 3.70
C THR A 310 27.74 -70.90 4.17
N VAL A 311 27.73 -69.86 5.02
CA VAL A 311 28.68 -69.54 6.14
C VAL A 311 28.84 -68.00 6.27
N ALA A 312 28.14 -67.38 7.24
CA ALA A 312 28.46 -66.10 7.89
C ALA A 312 27.36 -65.64 8.89
N SER A 313 26.94 -66.49 9.83
CA SER A 313 25.71 -66.23 10.63
C SER A 313 25.85 -65.24 11.79
N SER A 314 27.07 -64.98 12.29
CA SER A 314 27.28 -64.19 13.53
C SER A 314 27.48 -62.69 13.29
N THR A 315 28.22 -62.29 12.25
CA THR A 315 28.45 -60.87 11.93
C THR A 315 27.20 -60.16 11.40
N VAL A 316 26.30 -60.90 10.74
CA VAL A 316 25.06 -60.37 10.17
C VAL A 316 24.03 -59.98 11.24
N GLN A 317 24.00 -60.67 12.40
CA GLN A 317 23.09 -60.32 13.48
C GLN A 317 23.47 -58.98 14.13
N SER A 318 24.74 -58.78 14.50
CA SER A 318 25.19 -57.53 15.13
C SER A 318 25.09 -56.31 14.21
N THR A 319 25.25 -56.47 12.89
CA THR A 319 25.05 -55.37 11.94
C THR A 319 23.57 -55.04 11.74
N ASN A 320 22.69 -56.05 11.72
CA ASN A 320 21.24 -55.83 11.64
C ASN A 320 20.68 -55.15 12.90
N GLU A 321 21.15 -55.54 14.08
CA GLU A 321 20.74 -54.93 15.36
C GLU A 321 21.21 -53.47 15.49
N LEU A 322 22.45 -53.17 15.10
CA LEU A 322 22.95 -51.79 15.02
C LEU A 322 22.15 -50.94 14.00
N ASN A 323 21.78 -51.51 12.86
CA ASN A 323 20.94 -50.84 11.87
C ASN A 323 19.52 -50.55 12.41
N SER A 324 18.90 -51.48 13.16
CA SER A 324 17.60 -51.25 13.82
C SER A 324 17.66 -50.06 14.78
N ARG A 325 18.65 -50.07 15.69
CA ARG A 325 18.85 -48.99 16.67
C ARG A 325 19.17 -47.65 16.00
N TRP A 326 19.88 -47.66 14.88
CA TRP A 326 20.08 -46.47 14.04
C TRP A 326 18.77 -45.96 13.41
N THR A 327 17.91 -46.84 12.90
CA THR A 327 16.60 -46.44 12.35
C THR A 327 15.65 -45.88 13.43
N GLU A 328 15.67 -46.43 14.65
CA GLU A 328 14.94 -45.89 15.81
C GLU A 328 15.45 -44.50 16.20
N CYS A 329 16.78 -44.31 16.26
CA CYS A 329 17.39 -43.01 16.51
C CYS A 329 17.03 -42.00 15.42
N ARG A 330 17.03 -42.41 14.15
CA ARG A 330 16.70 -41.57 12.99
C ARG A 330 15.24 -41.13 12.99
N THR A 331 14.30 -42.06 13.24
CA THR A 331 12.86 -41.75 13.30
C THR A 331 12.53 -40.80 14.45
N LEU A 332 13.08 -41.03 15.65
CA LEU A 332 12.87 -40.10 16.77
C LEU A 332 13.47 -38.71 16.49
N ALA A 333 14.60 -38.63 15.78
CA ALA A 333 15.21 -37.38 15.37
C ALA A 333 14.38 -36.62 14.32
N THR A 334 13.83 -37.32 13.31
CA THR A 334 12.96 -36.70 12.30
C THR A 334 11.66 -36.20 12.91
N ASP A 335 11.02 -37.00 13.76
CA ASP A 335 9.76 -36.63 14.42
C ASP A 335 9.93 -35.41 15.33
N LEU A 336 11.03 -35.36 16.09
CA LEU A 336 11.34 -34.24 16.97
C LEU A 336 11.69 -32.98 16.16
N ALA A 337 12.47 -33.09 15.08
CA ALA A 337 12.80 -31.96 14.21
C ALA A 337 11.56 -31.41 13.46
N GLN A 338 10.65 -32.29 13.02
CA GLN A 338 9.38 -31.88 12.41
C GLN A 338 8.48 -31.18 13.43
N TRP A 339 8.32 -31.76 14.64
CA TRP A 339 7.53 -31.14 15.70
C TRP A 339 8.09 -29.78 16.10
N LEU A 340 9.41 -29.63 16.22
CA LEU A 340 10.06 -28.37 16.53
C LEU A 340 9.73 -27.29 15.50
N ARG A 341 9.92 -27.56 14.20
CA ARG A 341 9.64 -26.58 13.13
C ARG A 341 8.17 -26.15 13.13
N LEU A 342 7.25 -27.13 13.09
CA LEU A 342 5.79 -26.87 13.10
C LEU A 342 5.35 -26.09 14.33
N THR A 343 5.95 -26.37 15.49
CA THR A 343 5.62 -25.68 16.74
C THR A 343 6.21 -24.27 16.77
N THR A 344 7.44 -24.06 16.29
CA THR A 344 8.04 -22.73 16.13
C THR A 344 7.17 -21.84 15.22
N ASP A 345 6.68 -22.36 14.10
CA ASP A 345 5.79 -21.61 13.19
C ASP A 345 4.43 -21.30 13.83
N GLN A 346 3.86 -22.23 14.59
CA GLN A 346 2.67 -21.95 15.39
C GLN A 346 2.93 -20.91 16.48
N MET A 347 4.14 -20.89 17.05
CA MET A 347 4.51 -19.94 18.10
C MET A 347 4.90 -18.55 17.57
N SER A 348 5.37 -18.44 16.33
CA SER A 348 5.69 -17.15 15.70
C SER A 348 4.43 -16.31 15.37
N ALA A 349 3.27 -16.96 15.23
CA ALA A 349 1.98 -16.31 14.93
C ALA A 349 1.59 -15.19 15.92
N ARG A 350 1.40 -13.97 15.41
CA ARG A 350 1.07 -12.73 16.17
C ARG A 350 -0.39 -12.26 16.02
N ASN A 351 -1.28 -13.07 15.47
CA ASN A 351 -2.69 -12.73 15.22
C ASN A 351 -3.57 -12.98 16.46
N PHE A 352 -3.57 -12.04 17.40
CA PHE A 352 -4.39 -12.14 18.61
C PHE A 352 -5.88 -11.76 18.37
N PRO A 353 -6.84 -12.49 18.96
CA PRO A 353 -8.25 -12.09 18.98
C PRO A 353 -8.47 -10.71 19.64
N PRO A 354 -9.43 -9.90 19.18
CA PRO A 354 -9.69 -8.56 19.73
C PRO A 354 -10.46 -8.55 21.06
N ASP A 355 -10.86 -9.72 21.59
CA ASP A 355 -11.54 -9.87 22.88
C ASP A 355 -10.58 -10.41 23.96
N LEU A 356 -10.53 -9.70 25.09
CA LEU A 356 -9.74 -10.05 26.26
C LEU A 356 -10.01 -11.48 26.75
N LYS A 357 -11.28 -11.91 26.80
CA LYS A 357 -11.63 -13.25 27.29
C LYS A 357 -11.07 -14.33 26.39
N LEU A 358 -11.15 -14.15 25.07
CA LEU A 358 -10.57 -15.07 24.10
C LEU A 358 -9.04 -15.13 24.21
N VAL A 359 -8.33 -14.00 24.37
CA VAL A 359 -6.87 -14.01 24.58
C VAL A 359 -6.50 -14.73 25.88
N GLN A 360 -7.23 -14.51 26.97
CA GLN A 360 -6.97 -15.13 28.27
C GLN A 360 -7.29 -16.64 28.30
N GLN A 361 -8.44 -17.05 27.78
CA GLN A 361 -8.92 -18.44 27.88
C GLN A 361 -8.35 -19.33 26.77
N ARG A 362 -8.27 -18.81 25.54
CA ARG A 362 -7.78 -19.56 24.37
C ARG A 362 -6.27 -19.47 24.28
N VAL A 363 -5.71 -18.30 23.96
CA VAL A 363 -4.27 -18.16 23.65
C VAL A 363 -3.39 -18.43 24.88
N LEU A 364 -3.63 -17.74 26.00
CA LEU A 364 -2.86 -17.96 27.23
C LEU A 364 -3.19 -19.32 27.89
N GLY A 365 -4.38 -19.88 27.66
CA GLY A 365 -4.74 -21.23 28.10
C GLY A 365 -4.01 -22.33 27.32
N GLU A 366 -3.94 -22.20 25.99
CA GLU A 366 -3.19 -23.07 25.09
C GLU A 366 -1.69 -23.03 25.40
N ILE A 367 -1.10 -21.84 25.58
CA ILE A 367 0.32 -21.68 25.98
C ILE A 367 0.60 -22.36 27.33
N LYS A 368 -0.29 -22.20 28.33
CA LYS A 368 -0.16 -22.90 29.63
C LYS A 368 -0.20 -24.42 29.47
N ARG A 369 -1.17 -24.94 28.70
CA ARG A 369 -1.31 -26.39 28.44
C ARG A 369 -0.07 -26.95 27.76
N HIS A 370 0.40 -26.28 26.70
CA HIS A 370 1.59 -26.67 25.93
C HIS A 370 2.86 -26.71 26.81
N ARG A 371 3.03 -25.78 27.75
CA ARG A 371 4.15 -25.80 28.72
C ARG A 371 4.06 -26.92 29.76
N LEU A 372 2.86 -27.34 30.15
CA LEU A 372 2.64 -28.34 31.20
C LEU A 372 2.62 -29.78 30.66
N GLU A 373 2.06 -29.99 29.46
CA GLU A 373 1.78 -31.32 28.92
C GLU A 373 2.78 -31.70 27.80
N GLU A 374 2.91 -30.86 26.78
CA GLU A 374 3.68 -31.19 25.57
C GLU A 374 5.19 -30.98 25.77
N ARG A 375 5.62 -29.82 26.31
CA ARG A 375 7.04 -29.50 26.52
C ARG A 375 7.78 -30.55 27.37
N PRO A 376 7.26 -31.04 28.52
CA PRO A 376 7.95 -32.07 29.32
C PRO A 376 7.92 -33.48 28.70
N ARG A 377 7.01 -33.73 27.74
CA ARG A 377 7.02 -34.96 26.94
C ARG A 377 8.12 -34.90 25.89
N ARG A 378 8.17 -33.83 25.09
CA ARG A 378 9.16 -33.67 24.02
C ARG A 378 10.59 -33.53 24.54
N GLU A 379 10.78 -32.94 25.72
CA GLU A 379 12.09 -32.89 26.37
C GLU A 379 12.59 -34.30 26.79
N ARG A 380 11.71 -35.21 27.22
CA ARG A 380 12.09 -36.62 27.47
C ARG A 380 12.48 -37.35 26.19
N GLU A 381 11.73 -37.12 25.11
CA GLU A 381 12.03 -37.68 23.78
C GLU A 381 13.38 -37.16 23.25
N ARG A 382 13.68 -35.86 23.44
CA ARG A 382 15.00 -35.26 23.17
C ARG A 382 16.12 -35.89 24.01
N GLN A 383 15.91 -36.08 25.31
CA GLN A 383 16.91 -36.72 26.19
C GLN A 383 17.16 -38.18 25.82
N GLN A 384 16.12 -38.91 25.41
CA GLN A 384 16.25 -40.28 24.88
C GLN A 384 17.07 -40.27 23.59
N LEU A 385 16.79 -39.34 22.66
CA LEU A 385 17.53 -39.21 21.41
C LEU A 385 19.03 -38.94 21.63
N VAL A 386 19.38 -38.03 22.53
CA VAL A 386 20.79 -37.72 22.87
C VAL A 386 21.51 -38.97 23.39
N ARG A 387 20.87 -39.77 24.25
CA ARG A 387 21.45 -41.03 24.77
C ARG A 387 21.69 -42.04 23.64
N MET A 388 20.67 -42.31 22.81
CA MET A 388 20.78 -43.25 21.70
C MET A 388 21.87 -42.85 20.70
N TYR A 389 21.99 -41.55 20.40
CA TYR A 389 23.01 -41.07 19.48
C TYR A 389 24.42 -41.17 20.10
N GLU A 390 24.64 -40.83 21.37
CA GLU A 390 25.97 -41.03 22.01
C GLU A 390 26.38 -42.51 22.05
N GLU A 391 25.44 -43.44 22.21
CA GLU A 391 25.70 -44.88 22.11
C GLU A 391 26.08 -45.34 20.69
N LEU A 392 25.52 -44.71 19.65
CA LEU A 392 25.76 -45.04 18.23
C LEU A 392 26.96 -44.29 17.62
N LYS A 393 27.36 -43.17 18.22
CA LYS A 393 28.49 -42.30 17.83
C LYS A 393 29.82 -43.04 17.57
N PRO A 394 30.22 -44.10 18.31
CA PRO A 394 31.40 -44.89 17.97
C PRO A 394 31.25 -45.65 16.63
N ALA A 395 30.06 -46.20 16.35
CA ALA A 395 29.80 -46.94 15.11
C ALA A 395 29.76 -46.02 13.88
N ILE A 396 29.24 -44.80 14.03
CA ILE A 396 29.30 -43.74 13.00
C ILE A 396 30.76 -43.34 12.72
N ARG A 397 31.57 -43.11 13.76
CA ARG A 397 33.01 -42.80 13.63
C ARG A 397 33.81 -43.89 12.93
N CYS A 398 33.43 -45.17 13.13
CA CYS A 398 34.03 -46.30 12.44
C CYS A 398 33.49 -46.54 11.02
N GLY A 399 32.65 -45.64 10.47
CA GLY A 399 32.10 -45.74 9.12
C GLY A 399 31.09 -46.88 8.93
N LYS A 400 30.56 -47.47 10.01
CA LYS A 400 29.61 -48.60 9.96
C LYS A 400 28.16 -48.15 9.81
N LEU A 401 27.88 -46.86 10.02
CA LEU A 401 26.56 -46.24 9.89
C LEU A 401 26.66 -44.94 9.06
N PRO A 402 25.61 -44.55 8.33
CA PRO A 402 25.60 -43.31 7.54
C PRO A 402 25.76 -42.06 8.42
N ASN A 403 26.58 -41.11 8.00
CA ASN A 403 26.75 -39.82 8.70
C ASN A 403 25.82 -38.75 8.08
N GLU A 404 24.59 -38.64 8.60
CA GLU A 404 23.59 -37.69 8.12
C GLU A 404 23.72 -36.33 8.82
N SER A 405 24.47 -35.41 8.22
CA SER A 405 24.83 -34.10 8.79
C SER A 405 23.66 -33.20 9.19
N PHE A 406 22.49 -33.38 8.58
CA PHE A 406 21.27 -32.60 8.84
C PHE A 406 20.47 -33.10 10.06
N LEU A 407 20.80 -34.28 10.60
CA LEU A 407 20.17 -34.89 11.78
C LEU A 407 21.07 -34.88 13.03
N CYS A 408 22.20 -34.16 12.96
CA CYS A 408 23.10 -33.96 14.10
C CYS A 408 22.39 -33.37 15.33
N ILE A 409 22.75 -33.83 16.54
CA ILE A 409 22.24 -33.31 17.82
C ILE A 409 22.33 -31.77 17.90
N GLU A 410 23.41 -31.18 17.36
CA GLU A 410 23.63 -29.73 17.36
C GLU A 410 22.51 -28.97 16.62
N GLN A 411 22.05 -29.48 15.47
CA GLN A 411 20.96 -28.90 14.71
C GLN A 411 19.61 -29.03 15.44
N ILE A 412 19.40 -30.12 16.18
CA ILE A 412 18.22 -30.31 17.02
C ILE A 412 18.25 -29.37 18.23
N ASN A 413 19.41 -29.17 18.86
CA ASN A 413 19.59 -28.19 19.93
C ASN A 413 19.35 -26.75 19.43
N ARG A 414 19.77 -26.41 18.20
CA ARG A 414 19.47 -25.10 17.59
C ARG A 414 17.97 -24.90 17.39
N LEU A 415 17.29 -25.85 16.74
CA LEU A 415 15.83 -25.81 16.54
C LEU A 415 15.06 -25.74 17.88
N TRP A 416 15.56 -26.41 18.92
CA TRP A 416 15.00 -26.33 20.27
C TRP A 416 15.16 -24.91 20.87
N GLY A 417 16.31 -24.27 20.67
CA GLY A 417 16.53 -22.88 21.08
C GLY A 417 15.61 -21.88 20.37
N GLU A 418 15.42 -22.05 19.06
CA GLU A 418 14.50 -21.25 18.24
C GLU A 418 13.05 -21.41 18.71
N TYR A 419 12.62 -22.65 19.00
CA TYR A 419 11.31 -22.94 19.60
C TYR A 419 11.14 -22.31 20.99
N ASP A 420 12.10 -22.47 21.90
CA ASP A 420 12.01 -21.91 23.26
C ASP A 420 12.00 -20.37 23.24
N LEU A 421 12.66 -19.73 22.26
CA LEU A 421 12.58 -18.28 22.04
C LEU A 421 11.20 -17.87 21.50
N ALA A 422 10.73 -18.51 20.42
CA ALA A 422 9.42 -18.20 19.81
C ALA A 422 8.27 -18.36 20.81
N LEU A 423 8.32 -19.40 21.66
CA LEU A 423 7.37 -19.62 22.76
C LEU A 423 7.38 -18.48 23.79
N GLN A 424 8.57 -18.02 24.20
CA GLN A 424 8.71 -16.90 25.15
C GLN A 424 8.18 -15.59 24.56
N GLU A 425 8.52 -15.29 23.31
CA GLU A 425 8.04 -14.09 22.63
C GLU A 425 6.52 -14.11 22.45
N ARG A 426 5.92 -15.26 22.11
CA ARG A 426 4.46 -15.37 22.00
C ARG A 426 3.78 -15.20 23.35
N GLU A 427 4.35 -15.76 24.41
CA GLU A 427 3.84 -15.58 25.78
C GLU A 427 3.91 -14.11 26.19
N LEU A 428 5.02 -13.41 25.89
CA LEU A 428 5.18 -11.99 26.14
C LEU A 428 4.18 -11.14 25.34
N ALA A 429 4.02 -11.43 24.05
CA ALA A 429 3.10 -10.72 23.15
C ALA A 429 1.62 -10.97 23.52
N ALA A 430 1.25 -12.20 23.89
CA ALA A 430 -0.10 -12.53 24.36
C ALA A 430 -0.41 -11.85 25.71
N ARG A 431 0.57 -11.72 26.61
CA ARG A 431 0.43 -10.97 27.87
C ARG A 431 0.32 -9.46 27.64
N SER A 432 1.17 -8.87 26.80
CA SER A 432 1.11 -7.44 26.52
C SER A 432 -0.19 -7.06 25.82
N GLU A 433 -0.69 -7.90 24.90
CA GLU A 433 -1.99 -7.72 24.27
C GLU A 433 -3.15 -7.91 25.26
N ALA A 434 -3.09 -8.90 26.15
CA ALA A 434 -4.07 -9.03 27.23
C ALA A 434 -4.12 -7.78 28.13
N HIS A 435 -2.97 -7.21 28.52
CA HIS A 435 -2.92 -5.96 29.28
C HIS A 435 -3.40 -4.74 28.47
N ARG A 436 -3.17 -4.71 27.14
CA ARG A 436 -3.69 -3.66 26.24
C ARG A 436 -5.22 -3.73 26.18
N LEU A 437 -5.77 -4.92 25.97
CA LEU A 437 -7.21 -5.17 25.91
C LEU A 437 -7.90 -4.94 27.25
N ASP A 438 -7.26 -5.25 28.38
CA ASP A 438 -7.79 -4.99 29.72
C ASP A 438 -7.91 -3.48 30.01
N ARG A 439 -6.89 -2.68 29.64
CA ARG A 439 -6.98 -1.21 29.70
C ARG A 439 -8.09 -0.65 28.80
N LEU A 440 -8.25 -1.19 27.59
CA LEU A 440 -9.35 -0.80 26.68
C LEU A 440 -10.73 -1.23 27.19
N GLN A 441 -10.84 -2.41 27.81
CA GLN A 441 -12.06 -2.88 28.44
C GLN A 441 -12.45 -1.97 29.63
N TRP A 442 -11.47 -1.57 30.45
CA TRP A 442 -11.68 -0.61 31.53
C TRP A 442 -12.11 0.75 30.99
N ALA A 443 -11.46 1.27 29.96
CA ALA A 443 -11.82 2.54 29.32
C ALA A 443 -13.22 2.49 28.67
N GLY A 444 -13.56 1.39 27.99
CA GLY A 444 -14.90 1.17 27.41
C GLY A 444 -15.98 1.06 28.48
N ASN A 445 -15.71 0.34 29.58
CA ASN A 445 -16.60 0.27 30.74
C ASN A 445 -16.80 1.66 31.38
N ARG A 446 -15.73 2.46 31.47
CA ARG A 446 -15.79 3.84 31.96
C ARG A 446 -16.64 4.73 31.05
N ALA A 447 -16.35 4.76 29.75
CA ALA A 447 -17.12 5.51 28.76
C ALA A 447 -18.61 5.12 28.80
N THR A 448 -18.93 3.83 28.93
CA THR A 448 -20.32 3.34 29.06
C THR A 448 -21.01 3.85 30.33
N ARG A 449 -20.30 3.91 31.48
CA ARG A 449 -20.85 4.49 32.72
C ARG A 449 -21.05 6.00 32.60
N GLU A 450 -20.09 6.70 31.99
CA GLU A 450 -20.17 8.15 31.76
C GLU A 450 -21.31 8.49 30.77
N CYS A 451 -21.53 7.68 29.72
CA CYS A 451 -22.70 7.78 28.84
C CYS A 451 -24.00 7.66 29.63
N LYS A 452 -24.16 6.62 30.45
CA LYS A 452 -25.36 6.43 31.29
C LYS A 452 -25.57 7.54 32.33
N ALA A 453 -24.48 8.11 32.85
CA ALA A 453 -24.55 9.25 33.76
C ALA A 453 -25.02 10.52 33.03
N VAL A 454 -24.46 10.80 31.84
CA VAL A 454 -24.88 11.91 30.97
C VAL A 454 -26.34 11.73 30.51
N GLU A 455 -26.74 10.51 30.14
CA GLU A 455 -28.13 10.17 29.83
C GLU A 455 -29.08 10.46 30.99
N SER A 456 -28.72 10.03 32.21
CA SER A 456 -29.52 10.29 33.41
C SER A 456 -29.63 11.78 33.71
N GLN A 457 -28.56 12.56 33.47
CA GLN A 457 -28.58 14.02 33.62
C GLN A 457 -29.44 14.70 32.53
N LEU A 458 -29.37 14.23 31.28
CA LEU A 458 -30.23 14.70 30.20
C LEU A 458 -31.71 14.39 30.48
N VAL A 459 -32.06 13.18 30.91
CA VAL A 459 -33.44 12.82 31.30
C VAL A 459 -33.96 13.67 32.46
N ALA A 460 -33.11 14.01 33.43
CA ALA A 460 -33.49 14.90 34.53
C ALA A 460 -33.75 16.33 34.02
N LEU A 461 -32.87 16.87 33.17
CA LEU A 461 -33.06 18.20 32.58
C LEU A 461 -34.27 18.25 31.64
N GLU A 462 -34.48 17.24 30.79
CA GLU A 462 -35.65 17.09 29.92
C GLU A 462 -36.98 17.06 30.69
N ARG A 463 -36.99 16.62 31.96
CA ARG A 463 -38.17 16.66 32.85
C ARG A 463 -38.37 17.99 33.57
N HIS A 464 -37.29 18.74 33.79
CA HIS A 464 -37.33 20.02 34.51
C HIS A 464 -37.48 21.22 33.58
N VAL A 465 -37.10 21.09 32.30
CA VAL A 465 -37.36 22.09 31.26
C VAL A 465 -38.79 21.88 30.73
N PRO A 466 -39.71 22.84 30.95
CA PRO A 466 -41.10 22.71 30.48
C PRO A 466 -41.22 22.76 28.94
N GLU A 467 -42.25 22.09 28.43
CA GLU A 467 -42.63 22.16 27.01
C GLU A 467 -42.98 23.61 26.61
N PRO A 468 -42.70 24.03 25.37
CA PRO A 468 -42.90 25.42 24.93
C PRO A 468 -44.36 25.92 24.96
N ASN A 469 -45.32 25.04 25.22
CA ASN A 469 -46.76 25.34 25.27
C ASN A 469 -47.36 25.35 26.69
N SER A 470 -46.60 25.05 27.75
CA SER A 470 -47.13 25.16 29.12
C SER A 470 -47.17 26.62 29.58
N SER A 471 -48.23 27.01 30.30
CA SER A 471 -48.45 28.38 30.78
C SER A 471 -47.22 28.97 31.50
N PRO A 472 -46.99 30.30 31.41
CA PRO A 472 -45.84 30.96 32.01
C PRO A 472 -45.95 30.93 33.55
N ALA A 473 -45.38 29.89 34.15
CA ALA A 473 -45.00 29.92 35.55
C ALA A 473 -43.83 30.91 35.71
N ASP A 474 -43.73 31.57 36.88
CA ASP A 474 -42.71 32.57 37.18
C ASP A 474 -41.29 31.97 37.15
N LEU A 475 -40.71 31.90 35.95
CA LEU A 475 -39.33 31.49 35.72
C LEU A 475 -38.40 32.61 36.16
N THR A 476 -37.85 32.45 37.36
CA THR A 476 -36.84 33.36 37.89
C THR A 476 -35.54 33.27 37.09
N ASP A 477 -34.87 34.39 36.86
CA ASP A 477 -33.60 34.48 36.11
C ASP A 477 -32.54 33.49 36.66
N GLY A 478 -32.54 33.26 37.97
CA GLY A 478 -31.68 32.27 38.64
C GLY A 478 -31.97 30.79 38.29
N GLN A 479 -33.17 30.44 37.81
CA GLN A 479 -33.46 29.09 37.27
C GLN A 479 -32.89 28.93 35.85
N LEU A 480 -33.03 29.97 35.02
CA LEU A 480 -32.52 30.02 33.65
C LEU A 480 -30.98 29.93 33.64
N GLY A 481 -30.32 30.65 34.55
CA GLY A 481 -28.87 30.57 34.79
C GLY A 481 -28.41 29.16 35.20
N ARG A 482 -29.10 28.50 36.14
CA ARG A 482 -28.78 27.12 36.55
C ARG A 482 -28.92 26.12 35.40
N TRP A 483 -29.96 26.22 34.57
CA TRP A 483 -30.11 25.32 33.42
C TRP A 483 -28.99 25.51 32.40
N LYS A 484 -28.55 26.75 32.16
CA LYS A 484 -27.40 27.05 31.29
C LYS A 484 -26.11 26.43 31.82
N GLU A 485 -25.80 26.62 33.11
CA GLU A 485 -24.63 26.03 33.77
C GLU A 485 -24.68 24.48 33.73
N GLN A 486 -25.85 23.88 33.98
CA GLN A 486 -26.04 22.43 33.89
C GLN A 486 -25.90 21.88 32.46
N LEU A 487 -26.34 22.62 31.44
CA LEU A 487 -26.11 22.28 30.03
C LEU A 487 -24.63 22.35 29.67
N ASP A 488 -23.90 23.39 30.10
CA ASP A 488 -22.45 23.52 29.85
C ASP A 488 -21.66 22.37 30.52
N VAL A 489 -22.07 21.93 31.73
CA VAL A 489 -21.49 20.74 32.39
C VAL A 489 -21.76 19.45 31.60
N VAL A 490 -22.95 19.30 31.00
CA VAL A 490 -23.28 18.15 30.15
C VAL A 490 -22.48 18.20 28.84
N GLU A 491 -22.36 19.36 28.20
CA GLU A 491 -21.60 19.57 26.96
C GLU A 491 -20.13 19.19 27.14
N ASN A 492 -19.50 19.64 28.23
CA ASN A 492 -18.12 19.30 28.55
C ASN A 492 -17.90 17.79 28.75
N LYS A 493 -18.81 17.10 29.46
CA LYS A 493 -18.75 15.63 29.61
C LYS A 493 -18.92 14.92 28.28
N LEU A 494 -19.81 15.41 27.43
CA LEU A 494 -20.15 14.78 26.15
C LEU A 494 -19.04 14.98 25.10
N ASN A 495 -18.37 16.14 25.10
CA ASN A 495 -17.12 16.36 24.36
C ASN A 495 -15.99 15.43 24.87
N GLY A 496 -15.90 15.23 26.19
CA GLY A 496 -14.99 14.25 26.78
C GLY A 496 -15.27 12.81 26.32
N LEU A 497 -16.54 12.42 26.19
CA LEU A 497 -16.95 11.11 25.68
C LEU A 497 -16.53 10.90 24.21
N PHE A 498 -16.65 11.91 23.34
CA PHE A 498 -16.15 11.80 21.95
C PHE A 498 -14.63 11.56 21.89
N SER A 499 -13.85 12.21 22.75
CA SER A 499 -12.40 11.95 22.89
C SER A 499 -12.11 10.51 23.35
N GLN A 500 -12.85 10.02 24.35
CA GLN A 500 -12.75 8.62 24.79
C GLN A 500 -13.11 7.62 23.69
N VAL A 501 -14.15 7.89 22.89
CA VAL A 501 -14.54 7.03 21.76
C VAL A 501 -13.45 6.99 20.69
N GLN A 502 -12.78 8.10 20.38
CA GLN A 502 -11.61 8.08 19.48
C GLN A 502 -10.45 7.26 20.03
N HIS A 503 -10.18 7.32 21.33
CA HIS A 503 -9.19 6.45 21.97
C HIS A 503 -9.55 4.95 21.87
N LEU A 504 -10.83 4.61 22.01
CA LEU A 504 -11.31 3.23 21.82
C LEU A 504 -11.25 2.77 20.35
N ARG A 505 -11.52 3.69 19.39
CA ARG A 505 -11.44 3.44 17.95
C ARG A 505 -10.01 3.18 17.49
N THR A 506 -9.05 4.02 17.89
CA THR A 506 -7.62 3.77 17.63
C THR A 506 -7.13 2.49 18.32
N GLY A 507 -7.67 2.17 19.50
CA GLY A 507 -7.45 0.90 20.20
C GLY A 507 -8.04 -0.34 19.53
N ARG A 508 -8.88 -0.21 18.49
CA ARG A 508 -9.66 -1.29 17.86
C ARG A 508 -10.53 -2.09 18.84
N TYR A 509 -11.14 -1.42 19.82
CA TYR A 509 -12.00 -2.07 20.81
C TYR A 509 -13.36 -2.50 20.21
N VAL A 510 -13.80 -3.72 20.51
CA VAL A 510 -14.95 -4.39 19.87
C VAL A 510 -16.26 -3.59 19.96
N HIS A 511 -16.57 -2.98 21.10
CA HIS A 511 -17.84 -2.29 21.33
C HIS A 511 -17.82 -0.79 20.96
N THR A 512 -16.76 -0.30 20.30
CA THR A 512 -16.60 1.13 19.98
C THR A 512 -17.76 1.69 19.17
N GLU A 513 -18.23 0.97 18.15
CA GLU A 513 -19.33 1.43 17.28
C GLU A 513 -20.71 1.36 17.93
N GLN A 514 -20.84 0.71 19.10
CA GLN A 514 -22.05 0.83 19.92
C GLN A 514 -21.96 2.10 20.78
N ILE A 515 -20.86 2.28 21.52
CA ILE A 515 -20.65 3.46 22.37
C ILE A 515 -20.69 4.75 21.52
N TYR A 516 -20.15 4.75 20.31
CA TYR A 516 -20.23 5.88 19.38
C TYR A 516 -21.69 6.24 19.03
N ARG A 517 -22.52 5.23 18.71
CA ARG A 517 -23.95 5.44 18.45
C ARG A 517 -24.67 5.99 19.68
N ASP A 518 -24.42 5.42 20.85
CA ASP A 518 -25.00 5.89 22.11
C ASP A 518 -24.65 7.38 22.35
N VAL A 519 -23.36 7.76 22.23
CA VAL A 519 -22.90 9.15 22.37
C VAL A 519 -23.53 10.08 21.31
N CYS A 520 -23.67 9.64 20.05
CA CYS A 520 -24.36 10.42 19.02
C CYS A 520 -25.84 10.67 19.35
N THR A 521 -26.57 9.67 19.88
CA THR A 521 -27.97 9.88 20.29
C THR A 521 -28.09 10.83 21.50
N LEU A 522 -27.16 10.77 22.44
CA LEU A 522 -27.08 11.73 23.56
C LEU A 522 -26.75 13.13 23.06
N HIS A 523 -25.88 13.27 22.06
CA HIS A 523 -25.56 14.57 21.45
C HIS A 523 -26.77 15.20 20.78
N GLN A 524 -27.54 14.43 20.01
CA GLN A 524 -28.77 14.90 19.36
C GLN A 524 -29.79 15.37 20.40
N ARG A 525 -30.07 14.57 21.44
CA ARG A 525 -30.96 14.95 22.55
C ARG A 525 -30.49 16.22 23.28
N PHE A 526 -29.19 16.34 23.52
CA PHE A 526 -28.59 17.54 24.09
C PHE A 526 -28.82 18.78 23.21
N LEU A 527 -28.62 18.68 21.89
CA LEU A 527 -28.85 19.79 20.96
C LEU A 527 -30.33 20.20 20.91
N ASP A 528 -31.26 19.25 20.92
CA ASP A 528 -32.70 19.53 20.96
C ASP A 528 -33.15 20.14 22.30
N LEU A 529 -32.52 19.77 23.41
CA LEU A 529 -32.73 20.38 24.72
C LEU A 529 -32.14 21.81 24.78
N LYS A 530 -30.93 22.01 24.25
CA LYS A 530 -30.27 23.32 24.12
C LYS A 530 -31.07 24.26 23.21
N ARG A 531 -31.76 23.71 22.19
CA ARG A 531 -32.74 24.45 21.38
C ARG A 531 -33.97 24.87 22.18
N ARG A 532 -34.63 23.94 22.88
CA ARG A 532 -35.81 24.23 23.73
C ARG A 532 -35.53 25.27 24.81
N VAL A 533 -34.38 25.19 25.49
CA VAL A 533 -33.97 26.21 26.47
C VAL A 533 -33.69 27.56 25.82
N ARG A 534 -33.09 27.60 24.62
CA ARG A 534 -32.92 28.84 23.85
C ARG A 534 -34.26 29.45 23.43
N GLU A 535 -35.22 28.65 23.00
CA GLU A 535 -36.57 29.08 22.65
C GLU A 535 -37.29 29.67 23.87
N GLN A 536 -37.20 29.03 25.05
CA GLN A 536 -37.68 29.55 26.34
C GLN A 536 -37.02 30.90 26.73
N ILE A 537 -35.70 31.04 26.58
CA ILE A 537 -34.99 32.32 26.80
C ILE A 537 -35.52 33.41 25.85
N THR A 538 -35.82 33.03 24.59
CA THR A 538 -36.30 33.95 23.57
C THR A 538 -37.76 34.37 23.83
N SER A 539 -38.62 33.47 24.31
CA SER A 539 -40.02 33.80 24.67
C SER A 539 -40.15 34.61 25.96
N HIS A 540 -39.20 34.50 26.89
CA HIS A 540 -39.18 35.28 28.13
C HIS A 540 -38.50 36.65 28.03
N GLY A 541 -38.09 37.09 26.83
CA GLY A 541 -37.81 38.51 26.56
C GLY A 541 -36.50 39.08 27.11
N LEU A 542 -35.50 38.24 27.44
CA LEU A 542 -34.16 38.70 27.83
C LEU A 542 -33.20 38.68 26.63
N ASN A 543 -33.27 39.74 25.82
CA ASN A 543 -32.28 40.01 24.77
C ASN A 543 -30.94 40.44 25.39
N GLY A 544 -30.02 39.48 25.57
CA GLY A 544 -28.70 39.73 26.14
C GLY A 544 -27.65 38.69 25.73
N THR A 545 -26.89 38.99 24.68
CA THR A 545 -25.60 38.36 24.28
C THR A 545 -25.57 36.97 23.61
N LYS A 546 -24.73 36.93 22.56
CA LYS A 546 -24.30 35.86 21.65
C LYS A 546 -23.96 34.50 22.29
N ILE A 547 -24.16 33.40 21.52
CA ILE A 547 -23.09 32.51 21.00
C ILE A 547 -23.66 31.40 20.08
N ILE A 548 -23.30 31.52 18.80
CA ILE A 548 -22.77 30.54 17.82
C ILE A 548 -22.82 29.05 18.25
N THR A 549 -23.44 28.16 17.46
CA THR A 549 -22.82 27.14 16.55
C THR A 549 -23.94 26.22 16.01
N GLN A 550 -23.85 25.47 14.89
CA GLN A 550 -23.04 25.50 13.64
C GLN A 550 -23.68 24.51 12.63
N SER A 551 -23.84 24.86 11.33
CA SER A 551 -23.63 23.97 10.15
C SER A 551 -24.10 24.55 8.78
N THR A 552 -23.19 25.21 8.05
CA THR A 552 -23.08 25.22 6.56
C THR A 552 -24.23 25.85 5.72
N PRO A 553 -24.05 26.15 4.40
CA PRO A 553 -23.51 27.46 4.04
C PRO A 553 -24.25 28.12 2.87
N SER A 554 -25.08 29.15 3.12
CA SER A 554 -25.61 30.00 2.04
C SER A 554 -26.15 31.34 2.52
N SER A 555 -25.73 32.40 1.84
CA SER A 555 -26.27 33.77 1.91
C SER A 555 -26.05 34.53 3.23
N VAL A 556 -26.40 35.82 3.18
CA VAL A 556 -26.41 36.80 4.27
C VAL A 556 -25.03 37.38 4.65
N LEU A 557 -24.49 38.18 3.72
CA LEU A 557 -24.19 39.58 4.08
C LEU A 557 -25.49 40.21 4.58
N ASN A 558 -25.63 40.38 5.89
CA ASN A 558 -26.45 41.38 6.61
C ASN A 558 -26.18 41.21 8.11
N GLY A 559 -24.99 41.63 8.53
CA GLY A 559 -24.90 42.24 9.85
C GLY A 559 -25.60 43.59 9.74
N THR A 560 -26.66 43.83 10.52
CA THR A 560 -27.26 45.15 10.62
C THR A 560 -26.15 46.14 11.03
N PRO A 561 -25.90 47.21 10.26
CA PRO A 561 -24.76 48.07 10.53
C PRO A 561 -24.94 48.84 11.86
N PRO A 562 -23.85 49.31 12.49
CA PRO A 562 -23.90 50.23 13.64
C PRO A 562 -24.72 51.51 13.38
N SER A 563 -25.02 51.80 12.11
CA SER A 563 -25.88 52.87 11.65
C SER A 563 -27.33 52.81 12.15
N ALA A 564 -27.82 51.72 12.75
CA ALA A 564 -29.23 51.59 13.16
C ALA A 564 -29.71 52.69 14.14
N ILE A 565 -28.81 53.21 14.99
CA ILE A 565 -29.13 54.31 15.93
C ILE A 565 -29.24 55.67 15.21
N LEU A 566 -28.66 55.82 14.01
CA LEU A 566 -28.66 57.06 13.22
C LEU A 566 -29.45 56.98 11.90
N GLN A 567 -29.88 55.78 11.47
CA GLN A 567 -30.68 55.56 10.25
C GLN A 567 -32.14 55.99 10.38
N HIS A 568 -32.62 56.31 11.58
CA HIS A 568 -33.96 56.85 11.79
C HIS A 568 -34.12 58.35 11.47
N MET A 569 -33.07 59.01 10.98
CA MET A 569 -33.15 60.38 10.46
C MET A 569 -33.21 60.41 8.92
N PRO A 570 -34.21 61.08 8.30
CA PRO A 570 -34.37 61.04 6.84
C PRO A 570 -33.20 61.68 6.09
N SER A 571 -32.51 60.87 5.28
CA SER A 571 -31.50 61.35 4.34
C SER A 571 -32.16 61.96 3.11
N GLY A 572 -32.73 63.17 3.24
CA GLY A 572 -33.35 63.88 2.12
C GLY A 572 -33.98 65.22 2.48
N HIS A 573 -33.27 66.30 2.16
CA HIS A 573 -33.81 67.65 1.91
C HIS A 573 -34.84 68.21 2.92
N GLY A 574 -34.39 68.81 4.04
CA GLY A 574 -35.25 69.78 4.75
C GLY A 574 -34.89 70.13 6.20
N ASP A 575 -34.43 69.17 7.01
CA ASP A 575 -34.32 69.39 8.45
C ASP A 575 -32.98 70.02 8.89
N GLN A 576 -32.98 71.35 9.06
CA GLN A 576 -31.94 72.11 9.76
C GLN A 576 -31.70 71.61 11.20
N LYS A 577 -32.63 70.82 11.75
CA LYS A 577 -32.62 70.33 13.14
C LYS A 577 -31.42 69.43 13.47
N TYR A 578 -30.79 68.75 12.51
CA TYR A 578 -29.73 67.76 12.76
C TYR A 578 -28.39 68.06 12.08
N GLU A 579 -28.21 69.28 11.55
CA GLU A 579 -26.99 69.70 10.83
C GLU A 579 -25.72 69.56 11.69
N PHE A 580 -25.87 69.69 13.01
CA PHE A 580 -24.80 69.56 14.00
C PHE A 580 -24.17 68.15 14.06
N LEU A 581 -24.87 67.09 13.64
CA LEU A 581 -24.35 65.71 13.58
C LEU A 581 -23.59 65.38 12.29
N THR A 582 -23.64 66.24 11.27
CA THR A 582 -23.02 65.97 9.96
C THR A 582 -21.50 65.72 10.00
N PRO A 583 -20.69 66.30 10.92
CA PRO A 583 -19.27 65.95 11.03
C PRO A 583 -19.04 64.51 11.51
N ILE A 584 -19.82 64.06 12.51
CA ILE A 584 -19.74 62.69 13.04
C ILE A 584 -20.20 61.68 11.98
N GLN A 585 -21.28 61.98 11.24
CA GLN A 585 -21.77 61.12 10.16
C GLN A 585 -20.71 60.91 9.06
N ARG A 586 -19.96 61.96 8.70
CA ARG A 586 -18.83 61.84 7.75
C ARG A 586 -17.70 60.97 8.30
N CYS A 587 -17.38 61.11 9.59
CA CYS A 587 -16.36 60.28 10.23
C CYS A 587 -16.78 58.81 10.31
N LEU A 588 -18.03 58.52 10.68
CA LEU A 588 -18.59 57.16 10.70
C LEU A 588 -18.59 56.51 9.30
N ALA A 589 -18.94 57.26 8.25
CA ALA A 589 -18.88 56.75 6.88
C ALA A 589 -17.45 56.41 6.45
N TRP A 590 -16.47 57.24 6.82
CA TRP A 590 -15.05 56.98 6.58
C TRP A 590 -14.55 55.75 7.34
N ILE A 591 -14.93 55.59 8.62
CA ILE A 591 -14.58 54.43 9.46
C ILE A 591 -15.18 53.13 8.89
N ASP A 592 -16.44 53.14 8.44
CA ASP A 592 -17.10 51.98 7.82
C ASP A 592 -16.44 51.58 6.50
N GLU A 593 -16.08 52.54 5.65
CA GLU A 593 -15.30 52.29 4.42
C GLU A 593 -13.94 51.63 4.73
N HIS A 594 -13.18 52.17 5.69
CA HIS A 594 -11.85 51.65 6.04
C HIS A 594 -11.92 50.32 6.80
N THR A 595 -12.98 50.09 7.57
CA THR A 595 -13.26 48.78 8.18
C THR A 595 -13.49 47.72 7.10
N ARG A 596 -14.26 48.02 6.06
CA ARG A 596 -14.50 47.11 4.93
C ARG A 596 -13.24 46.79 4.15
N THR A 597 -12.37 47.77 3.86
CA THR A 597 -11.12 47.53 3.13
C THR A 597 -10.11 46.69 3.94
N VAL A 598 -10.02 46.91 5.25
CA VAL A 598 -9.15 46.16 6.17
C VAL A 598 -9.64 44.72 6.36
N VAL A 599 -10.95 44.52 6.57
CA VAL A 599 -11.54 43.18 6.81
C VAL A 599 -11.59 42.34 5.53
N ASN A 600 -12.00 42.92 4.40
CA ASN A 600 -12.14 42.18 3.13
C ASN A 600 -10.86 42.13 2.28
N GLY A 601 -9.77 42.78 2.73
CA GLY A 601 -8.51 42.81 1.98
C GLY A 601 -7.88 41.43 1.83
N SER A 602 -7.58 41.00 0.60
CA SER A 602 -6.83 39.76 0.37
C SER A 602 -5.43 39.81 1.00
N TYR A 603 -4.93 38.64 1.42
CA TYR A 603 -3.56 38.46 1.94
C TYR A 603 -2.54 38.15 0.83
N GLY A 604 -2.99 37.89 -0.41
CA GLY A 604 -2.13 37.42 -1.51
C GLY A 604 -1.96 35.91 -1.53
N ASN A 605 -1.41 35.38 -2.63
CA ASN A 605 -1.24 33.94 -2.90
C ASN A 605 0.17 33.56 -3.37
N THR A 606 1.11 34.51 -3.36
CA THR A 606 2.51 34.38 -3.77
C THR A 606 3.32 35.39 -2.96
N LEU A 607 4.63 35.17 -2.75
CA LEU A 607 5.46 36.10 -1.97
C LEU A 607 5.29 37.56 -2.40
N LYS A 608 5.39 37.86 -3.70
CA LYS A 608 5.21 39.22 -4.23
C LYS A 608 3.82 39.80 -3.96
N ALA A 609 2.77 38.98 -4.00
CA ALA A 609 1.40 39.42 -3.70
C ALA A 609 1.19 39.67 -2.20
N VAL A 610 1.83 38.88 -1.32
CA VAL A 610 1.85 39.08 0.13
C VAL A 610 2.58 40.38 0.49
N GLU A 611 3.75 40.63 -0.12
CA GLU A 611 4.51 41.87 0.07
C GLU A 611 3.75 43.12 -0.43
N GLU A 612 3.01 43.00 -1.55
CA GLU A 612 2.13 44.08 -2.05
C GLU A 612 0.88 44.27 -1.18
N ALA A 613 0.35 43.21 -0.56
CA ALA A 613 -0.74 43.29 0.40
C ALA A 613 -0.27 43.95 1.72
N ALA A 614 0.93 43.63 2.20
CA ALA A 614 1.56 44.26 3.35
C ALA A 614 1.80 45.76 3.11
N ARG A 615 2.47 46.13 2.00
CA ARG A 615 2.76 47.54 1.67
C ARG A 615 1.50 48.40 1.52
N ARG A 616 0.42 47.85 0.93
CA ARG A 616 -0.88 48.53 0.86
C ARG A 616 -1.53 48.69 2.24
N HIS A 617 -1.53 47.63 3.06
CA HIS A 617 -2.07 47.69 4.43
C HIS A 617 -1.31 48.69 5.30
N ASP A 618 0.02 48.75 5.23
CA ASP A 618 0.84 49.72 5.97
C ASP A 618 0.59 51.18 5.54
N HIS A 619 0.10 51.41 4.32
CA HIS A 619 -0.38 52.73 3.90
C HIS A 619 -1.71 53.06 4.58
N THR A 620 -2.73 52.21 4.41
CA THR A 620 -4.06 52.39 5.02
C THR A 620 -3.98 52.48 6.55
N HIS A 621 -3.11 51.71 7.19
CA HIS A 621 -2.92 51.74 8.64
C HIS A 621 -2.31 53.07 9.12
N ARG A 622 -1.42 53.70 8.33
CA ARG A 622 -0.92 55.05 8.63
C ARG A 622 -2.00 56.10 8.46
N GLU A 623 -2.87 55.97 7.46
CA GLU A 623 -4.00 56.87 7.24
C GLU A 623 -5.00 56.78 8.41
N VAL A 624 -5.37 55.55 8.83
CA VAL A 624 -6.20 55.31 10.02
C VAL A 624 -5.58 55.92 11.27
N LYS A 625 -4.28 55.74 11.52
CA LYS A 625 -3.61 56.36 12.69
C LYS A 625 -3.58 57.89 12.62
N HIS A 626 -3.48 58.49 11.43
CA HIS A 626 -3.56 59.94 11.25
C HIS A 626 -4.99 60.49 11.43
N PHE A 627 -6.02 59.69 11.12
CA PHE A 627 -7.44 60.06 11.23
C PHE A 627 -7.88 60.41 12.68
N GLN A 628 -7.12 60.00 13.70
CA GLN A 628 -7.31 60.42 15.09
C GLN A 628 -7.46 61.95 15.24
N GLY A 629 -6.80 62.75 14.40
CA GLY A 629 -6.93 64.20 14.41
C GLY A 629 -8.33 64.73 14.07
N GLU A 630 -9.11 64.04 13.22
CA GLU A 630 -10.48 64.44 12.88
C GLU A 630 -11.48 64.06 14.00
N ILE A 631 -11.21 62.97 14.71
CA ILE A 631 -11.97 62.56 15.89
C ILE A 631 -11.79 63.57 17.03
N GLU A 632 -10.56 64.00 17.30
CA GLU A 632 -10.28 65.03 18.31
C GLU A 632 -10.85 66.42 17.90
N ARG A 633 -10.99 66.71 16.60
CA ARG A 633 -11.75 67.88 16.12
C ARG A 633 -13.24 67.75 16.42
N CYS A 634 -13.85 66.59 16.23
CA CYS A 634 -15.25 66.36 16.60
C CYS A 634 -15.47 66.52 18.12
N ARG A 635 -14.54 65.99 18.93
CA ARG A 635 -14.54 66.16 20.39
C ARG A 635 -14.34 67.61 20.85
N THR A 636 -13.47 68.37 20.21
CA THR A 636 -13.27 69.81 20.52
C THR A 636 -14.35 70.73 19.94
N ASN A 637 -15.23 70.22 19.08
CA ASN A 637 -16.46 70.90 18.67
C ASN A 637 -17.60 70.67 19.68
N HIS A 638 -17.71 69.48 20.28
CA HIS A 638 -18.64 69.21 21.39
C HIS A 638 -18.48 70.20 22.55
N THR A 639 -17.23 70.45 22.98
CA THR A 639 -16.95 71.36 24.10
C THR A 639 -17.27 72.84 23.81
N LYS A 640 -17.57 73.19 22.55
CA LYS A 640 -17.94 74.54 22.10
C LYS A 640 -19.41 74.68 21.72
N MET A 641 -20.19 73.59 21.72
CA MET A 641 -21.60 73.58 21.33
C MET A 641 -22.50 74.12 22.44
N ALA A 642 -23.16 75.26 22.16
CA ALA A 642 -24.19 75.85 23.02
C ALA A 642 -25.59 75.44 22.52
N GLN A 643 -25.96 74.19 22.75
CA GLN A 643 -27.21 73.57 22.27
C GLN A 643 -28.11 73.05 23.42
N PRO A 644 -29.40 72.73 23.15
CA PRO A 644 -30.32 72.14 24.13
C PRO A 644 -29.77 70.85 24.76
N PRO A 645 -30.20 70.50 26.00
CA PRO A 645 -29.67 69.33 26.70
C PRO A 645 -29.96 68.00 25.99
N GLU A 646 -31.08 67.89 25.26
CA GLU A 646 -31.45 66.69 24.50
C GLU A 646 -30.53 66.49 23.28
N ASP A 647 -30.32 67.53 22.48
CA ASP A 647 -29.41 67.50 21.31
C ASP A 647 -27.96 67.22 21.74
N LYS A 648 -27.55 67.74 22.90
CA LYS A 648 -26.24 67.46 23.49
C LYS A 648 -26.07 65.98 23.88
N GLN A 649 -27.10 65.35 24.46
CA GLN A 649 -27.08 63.91 24.78
C GLN A 649 -26.99 63.05 23.51
N LEU A 650 -27.75 63.38 22.47
CA LEU A 650 -27.68 62.70 21.17
C LEU A 650 -26.30 62.83 20.51
N PHE A 651 -25.65 64.00 20.62
CA PHE A 651 -24.27 64.17 20.15
C PHE A 651 -23.28 63.34 20.97
N GLU A 652 -23.42 63.27 22.30
CA GLU A 652 -22.55 62.47 23.17
C GLU A 652 -22.66 60.96 22.87
N GLU A 653 -23.86 60.45 22.61
CA GLU A 653 -24.08 59.06 22.22
C GLU A 653 -23.50 58.75 20.82
N ALA A 654 -23.70 59.65 19.85
CA ALA A 654 -23.14 59.52 18.51
C ALA A 654 -21.60 59.62 18.50
N LEU A 655 -21.02 60.52 19.30
CA LEU A 655 -19.57 60.68 19.46
C LEU A 655 -18.96 59.42 20.09
N ARG A 656 -19.56 58.91 21.16
CA ARG A 656 -19.13 57.66 21.80
C ARG A 656 -19.17 56.48 20.85
N THR A 657 -20.25 56.33 20.08
CA THR A 657 -20.37 55.28 19.06
C THR A 657 -19.27 55.37 18.01
N MET A 658 -18.95 56.59 17.54
CA MET A 658 -17.85 56.83 16.61
C MET A 658 -16.47 56.52 17.21
N GLU A 659 -16.23 56.86 18.49
CA GLU A 659 -15.00 56.52 19.19
C GLU A 659 -14.85 54.99 19.37
N ASP A 660 -15.93 54.29 19.76
CA ASP A 660 -15.95 52.83 19.93
C ASP A 660 -15.70 52.08 18.59
N GLU A 661 -16.33 52.52 17.48
CA GLU A 661 -16.10 51.96 16.13
C GLU A 661 -14.67 52.24 15.62
N TYR A 662 -14.12 53.42 15.88
CA TYR A 662 -12.73 53.73 15.52
C TYR A 662 -11.71 52.90 16.32
N GLN A 663 -11.96 52.63 17.61
CA GLN A 663 -11.12 51.71 18.39
C GLN A 663 -11.17 50.28 17.83
N GLN A 664 -12.35 49.80 17.41
CA GLN A 664 -12.47 48.50 16.74
C GLN A 664 -11.69 48.46 15.42
N LEU A 665 -11.73 49.52 14.61
CA LEU A 665 -10.93 49.65 13.38
C LEU A 665 -9.41 49.63 13.68
N LEU A 666 -8.94 50.34 14.70
CA LEU A 666 -7.54 50.30 15.11
C LEU A 666 -7.10 48.88 15.52
N ILE A 667 -7.89 48.19 16.33
CA ILE A 667 -7.62 46.80 16.75
C ILE A 667 -7.59 45.86 15.54
N ALA A 668 -8.49 46.03 14.57
CA ALA A 668 -8.51 45.27 13.33
C ALA A 668 -7.25 45.53 12.47
N CYS A 669 -6.83 46.80 12.35
CA CYS A 669 -5.61 47.21 11.66
C CYS A 669 -4.34 46.62 12.29
N ASP A 670 -4.17 46.71 13.61
CA ASP A 670 -3.02 46.13 14.32
C ASP A 670 -3.03 44.59 14.20
N LYS A 671 -4.19 43.93 14.34
CA LYS A 671 -4.32 42.47 14.16
C LYS A 671 -3.93 42.02 12.76
N ARG A 672 -4.43 42.72 11.73
CA ARG A 672 -4.09 42.46 10.32
C ARG A 672 -2.60 42.67 10.04
N THR A 673 -1.99 43.69 10.64
CA THR A 673 -0.55 43.97 10.52
C THR A 673 0.29 42.80 11.05
N ARG A 674 -0.05 42.26 12.23
CA ARG A 674 0.62 41.08 12.82
C ARG A 674 0.52 39.85 11.91
N PHE A 675 -0.68 39.57 11.40
CA PHE A 675 -0.91 38.47 10.47
C PHE A 675 -0.07 38.63 9.19
N LEU A 676 -0.10 39.79 8.54
CA LEU A 676 0.70 40.04 7.32
C LEU A 676 2.21 39.90 7.54
N HIS A 677 2.74 40.36 8.68
CA HIS A 677 4.15 40.14 9.03
C HIS A 677 4.46 38.65 9.20
N SER A 678 3.69 37.93 10.03
CA SER A 678 3.90 36.51 10.27
C SER A 678 3.82 35.66 8.99
N LEU A 679 2.88 35.99 8.10
CA LEU A 679 2.74 35.34 6.79
C LEU A 679 3.91 35.65 5.87
N MET A 680 4.36 36.90 5.83
CA MET A 680 5.47 37.33 4.98
C MET A 680 6.79 36.67 5.41
N ASP A 681 7.05 36.58 6.72
CA ASP A 681 8.26 35.92 7.25
C ASP A 681 8.24 34.41 6.97
N PHE A 682 7.09 33.74 7.20
CA PHE A 682 6.91 32.33 6.86
C PHE A 682 7.11 32.07 5.36
N VAL A 683 6.44 32.83 4.48
CA VAL A 683 6.51 32.63 3.03
C VAL A 683 7.92 32.92 2.47
N ARG A 684 8.62 33.93 3.00
CA ARG A 684 10.02 34.20 2.61
C ARG A 684 10.96 33.05 2.96
N LEU A 685 10.86 32.53 4.18
CA LEU A 685 11.67 31.40 4.63
C LEU A 685 11.31 30.13 3.84
N ALA A 686 10.02 29.87 3.59
CA ALA A 686 9.56 28.76 2.77
C ALA A 686 10.09 28.81 1.32
N GLU A 687 10.04 29.98 0.66
CA GLU A 687 10.60 30.13 -0.70
C GLU A 687 12.12 30.00 -0.73
N GLN A 688 12.84 30.47 0.29
CA GLN A 688 14.30 30.27 0.40
C GLN A 688 14.65 28.78 0.52
N GLN A 689 13.93 28.02 1.34
CA GLN A 689 14.13 26.57 1.46
C GLN A 689 13.76 25.84 0.17
N LEU A 690 12.63 26.16 -0.48
CA LEU A 690 12.26 25.58 -1.78
C LEU A 690 13.29 25.85 -2.87
N LEU A 691 13.87 27.07 -2.92
CA LEU A 691 14.92 27.40 -3.87
C LEU A 691 16.21 26.59 -3.61
N TRP A 692 16.59 26.42 -2.34
CA TRP A 692 17.71 25.56 -1.96
C TRP A 692 17.47 24.10 -2.38
N ILE A 693 16.32 23.51 -2.02
CA ILE A 693 15.98 22.13 -2.38
C ILE A 693 16.02 21.94 -3.90
N ARG A 694 15.34 22.82 -4.66
CA ARG A 694 15.23 22.71 -6.13
C ARG A 694 16.57 22.81 -6.86
N ASP A 695 17.50 23.61 -6.34
CA ASP A 695 18.87 23.71 -6.88
C ASP A 695 19.62 22.37 -6.74
N ARG A 696 19.47 21.68 -5.60
CA ARG A 696 20.06 20.35 -5.36
C ARG A 696 19.35 19.26 -6.17
N GLU A 697 18.01 19.25 -6.19
CA GLU A 697 17.23 18.36 -7.05
C GLU A 697 17.66 18.47 -8.51
N SER A 698 17.77 19.69 -9.04
CA SER A 698 18.16 19.93 -10.43
C SER A 698 19.57 19.40 -10.71
N ARG A 699 20.50 19.55 -9.76
CA ARG A 699 21.89 19.07 -9.90
C ARG A 699 21.98 17.55 -9.92
N GLU A 700 21.18 16.86 -9.10
CA GLU A 700 21.13 15.39 -9.07
C GLU A 700 20.43 14.82 -10.31
N VAL A 701 19.30 15.41 -10.73
CA VAL A 701 18.57 14.99 -11.93
C VAL A 701 19.38 15.29 -13.21
N SER A 702 20.18 16.35 -13.26
CA SER A 702 21.04 16.65 -14.42
C SER A 702 22.38 15.90 -14.43
N ARG A 703 22.66 15.04 -13.44
CA ARG A 703 23.93 14.32 -13.37
C ARG A 703 23.97 13.23 -14.43
N ASP A 704 24.93 13.33 -15.34
CA ASP A 704 25.17 12.32 -16.37
C ASP A 704 25.85 11.09 -15.75
N TRP A 705 25.24 9.91 -15.92
CA TRP A 705 25.74 8.63 -15.41
C TRP A 705 26.35 7.74 -16.50
N SER A 706 26.45 8.22 -17.74
CA SER A 706 26.95 7.43 -18.88
C SER A 706 28.48 7.31 -18.92
N HIS A 707 29.21 8.33 -18.46
CA HIS A 707 30.67 8.41 -18.54
C HIS A 707 31.38 7.77 -17.33
N TYR A 708 31.30 6.43 -17.28
CA TYR A 708 31.82 5.59 -16.19
C TYR A 708 33.33 5.69 -15.91
N GLU A 709 34.13 6.19 -16.86
CA GLU A 709 35.60 6.07 -16.86
C GLU A 709 36.32 7.36 -16.46
N SER A 710 35.68 8.52 -16.61
CA SER A 710 36.30 9.85 -16.42
C SER A 710 35.75 10.66 -15.24
N GLN A 711 34.52 10.37 -14.78
CA GLN A 711 33.85 11.13 -13.70
C GLN A 711 33.84 10.42 -12.33
N LEU A 712 34.47 9.24 -12.23
CA LEU A 712 34.37 8.35 -11.07
C LEU A 712 35.73 8.02 -10.43
N LYS A 713 36.50 9.07 -10.12
CA LYS A 713 37.31 9.01 -8.89
C LYS A 713 36.32 8.93 -7.73
N SER A 714 36.12 7.72 -7.22
CA SER A 714 35.04 7.39 -6.29
C SER A 714 34.97 8.30 -5.05
N ASP A 715 36.07 8.95 -4.69
CA ASP A 715 36.22 9.85 -3.55
C ASP A 715 35.54 11.23 -3.75
N GLU A 716 35.52 11.78 -4.97
CA GLU A 716 34.97 13.13 -5.24
C GLU A 716 33.43 13.14 -5.13
N LEU A 717 32.76 12.08 -5.58
CA LEU A 717 31.30 11.96 -5.43
C LEU A 717 30.90 11.60 -3.98
N ARG A 718 31.72 10.78 -3.29
CA ARG A 718 31.51 10.42 -1.87
C ARG A 718 31.67 11.63 -0.95
N THR A 719 32.72 12.42 -1.14
CA THR A 719 32.92 13.68 -0.39
C THR A 719 31.82 14.69 -0.67
N TYR A 720 31.35 14.79 -1.93
CA TYR A 720 30.18 15.60 -2.26
C TYR A 720 28.90 15.15 -1.53
N LEU A 721 28.57 13.85 -1.56
CA LEU A 721 27.38 13.33 -0.87
C LEU A 721 27.47 13.49 0.65
N HIS A 722 28.64 13.22 1.25
CA HIS A 722 28.86 13.48 2.67
C HIS A 722 28.66 14.96 3.03
N GLY A 723 29.12 15.88 2.18
CA GLY A 723 28.84 17.32 2.32
C GLY A 723 27.35 17.64 2.22
N LEU A 724 26.65 17.05 1.24
CA LEU A 724 25.21 17.24 1.04
C LEU A 724 24.38 16.69 2.21
N MET A 725 24.76 15.55 2.80
CA MET A 725 24.14 15.02 4.01
C MET A 725 24.34 15.95 5.22
N GLN A 726 25.51 16.59 5.32
CA GLN A 726 25.78 17.57 6.36
C GLN A 726 24.95 18.86 6.17
N GLU A 727 24.80 19.35 4.93
CA GLU A 727 23.87 20.45 4.61
C GLU A 727 22.42 20.06 4.93
N LEU A 728 21.96 18.88 4.49
CA LEU A 728 20.61 18.37 4.76
C LEU A 728 20.30 18.35 6.26
N LYS A 729 21.21 17.85 7.10
CA LYS A 729 21.03 17.85 8.56
C LYS A 729 20.89 19.26 9.15
N GLN A 730 21.54 20.26 8.57
CA GLN A 730 21.40 21.65 9.01
C GLN A 730 20.07 22.26 8.53
N HIS A 731 19.63 21.92 7.32
CA HIS A 731 18.36 22.36 6.74
C HIS A 731 17.14 21.62 7.33
N GLU A 732 17.30 20.41 7.87
CA GLU A 732 16.27 19.65 8.59
C GLU A 732 15.74 20.43 9.80
N ILE A 733 16.64 21.13 10.52
CA ILE A 733 16.29 21.98 11.65
C ILE A 733 15.38 23.13 11.17
N THR A 734 15.78 23.84 10.10
CA THR A 734 14.98 24.96 9.58
C THR A 734 13.66 24.50 8.95
N PHE A 735 13.62 23.30 8.37
CA PHE A 735 12.39 22.66 7.88
C PHE A 735 11.45 22.29 9.04
N SER A 736 11.98 21.73 10.13
CA SER A 736 11.20 21.42 11.34
C SER A 736 10.64 22.68 12.00
N GLU A 737 11.45 23.74 12.11
CA GLU A 737 11.01 25.05 12.61
C GLU A 737 9.89 25.64 11.74
N LEU A 738 10.06 25.64 10.41
CA LEU A 738 9.01 26.06 9.47
C LEU A 738 7.72 25.25 9.61
N SER A 739 7.84 23.93 9.79
CA SER A 739 6.69 23.04 9.96
C SER A 739 5.93 23.32 11.26
N VAL A 740 6.65 23.59 12.36
CA VAL A 740 6.06 24.00 13.64
C VAL A 740 5.40 25.37 13.54
N VAL A 741 6.08 26.36 12.94
CA VAL A 741 5.53 27.72 12.75
C VAL A 741 4.27 27.67 11.89
N GLY A 742 4.33 27.01 10.72
CA GLY A 742 3.17 26.86 9.84
C GLY A 742 2.00 26.13 10.51
N SER A 743 2.27 25.07 11.27
CA SER A 743 1.24 24.35 12.05
C SER A 743 0.63 25.24 13.14
N SER A 744 1.43 26.06 13.83
CA SER A 744 0.93 27.04 14.81
C SER A 744 0.00 28.06 14.15
N MET A 745 0.38 28.61 12.99
CA MET A 745 -0.46 29.57 12.26
C MET A 745 -1.80 28.97 11.83
N ILE A 746 -1.84 27.67 11.50
CA ILE A 746 -3.08 26.94 11.21
C ILE A 746 -3.94 26.80 12.48
N LEU A 747 -3.33 26.43 13.62
CA LEU A 747 -4.03 26.32 14.92
C LEU A 747 -4.56 27.67 15.42
N ASP A 748 -3.81 28.75 15.20
CA ASP A 748 -4.17 30.13 15.53
C ASP A 748 -5.27 30.71 14.62
N ASN A 749 -5.80 29.91 13.67
CA ASN A 749 -6.79 30.31 12.66
C ASN A 749 -6.34 31.53 11.84
N HIS A 750 -5.09 31.53 11.37
CA HIS A 750 -4.55 32.58 10.52
C HIS A 750 -5.39 32.74 9.23
N PRO A 751 -5.80 33.95 8.79
CA PRO A 751 -6.72 34.14 7.65
C PRO A 751 -6.26 33.61 6.28
N ALA A 752 -5.02 33.15 6.17
CA ALA A 752 -4.42 32.59 4.95
C ALA A 752 -3.99 31.12 5.13
N VAL A 753 -4.78 30.30 5.84
CA VAL A 753 -4.54 28.86 6.08
C VAL A 753 -4.15 28.13 4.79
N ASP A 754 -4.93 28.30 3.73
CA ASP A 754 -4.76 27.57 2.46
C ASP A 754 -3.38 27.80 1.83
N LEU A 755 -2.84 29.02 1.94
CA LEU A 755 -1.52 29.36 1.42
C LEU A 755 -0.41 28.73 2.26
N VAL A 756 -0.53 28.79 3.59
CA VAL A 756 0.44 28.16 4.52
C VAL A 756 0.48 26.65 4.28
N GLN A 757 -0.68 26.00 4.17
CA GLN A 757 -0.80 24.58 3.90
C GLN A 757 -0.26 24.18 2.51
N ALA A 758 -0.43 25.03 1.49
CA ALA A 758 0.14 24.80 0.16
C ALA A 758 1.68 24.86 0.17
N TYR A 759 2.28 25.82 0.89
CA TYR A 759 3.75 25.86 1.03
C TYR A 759 4.28 24.68 1.86
N LEU A 760 3.64 24.30 2.97
CA LEU A 760 4.05 23.14 3.79
C LEU A 760 4.03 21.84 2.96
N SER A 761 2.91 21.52 2.31
CA SER A 761 2.79 20.30 1.49
C SER A 761 3.74 20.30 0.28
N THR A 762 4.06 21.47 -0.28
CA THR A 762 5.07 21.59 -1.35
C THR A 762 6.48 21.35 -0.82
N LEU A 763 6.82 21.92 0.35
CA LEU A 763 8.09 21.68 1.05
C LEU A 763 8.27 20.20 1.39
N GLU A 764 7.27 19.56 2.01
CA GLU A 764 7.28 18.12 2.32
C GLU A 764 7.53 17.25 1.09
N ARG A 765 6.85 17.54 -0.04
CA ARG A 765 7.00 16.78 -1.28
C ARG A 765 8.40 16.92 -1.88
N HIS A 766 8.95 18.14 -1.92
CA HIS A 766 10.30 18.38 -2.44
C HIS A 766 11.39 17.80 -1.51
N TRP A 767 11.20 17.91 -0.19
CA TRP A 767 12.09 17.30 0.80
C TRP A 767 12.15 15.78 0.65
N ALA A 768 10.99 15.11 0.54
CA ALA A 768 10.91 13.67 0.30
C ALA A 768 11.52 13.25 -1.04
N TRP A 769 11.34 14.06 -2.10
CA TRP A 769 11.92 13.79 -3.42
C TRP A 769 13.46 13.89 -3.39
N LEU A 770 14.03 14.90 -2.73
CA LEU A 770 15.47 15.03 -2.56
C LEU A 770 16.05 13.82 -1.80
N PHE A 771 15.40 13.33 -0.74
CA PHE A 771 15.81 12.11 -0.05
C PHE A 771 15.79 10.86 -0.94
N GLN A 772 14.80 10.72 -1.83
CA GLN A 772 14.76 9.62 -2.81
C GLN A 772 15.92 9.70 -3.80
N LEU A 773 16.23 10.90 -4.31
CA LEU A 773 17.39 11.12 -5.19
C LEU A 773 18.70 10.74 -4.49
N LEU A 774 18.91 11.16 -3.23
CA LEU A 774 20.09 10.73 -2.46
C LEU A 774 20.18 9.21 -2.35
N GLY A 775 19.10 8.53 -1.94
CA GLY A 775 19.08 7.07 -1.82
C GLY A 775 19.42 6.35 -3.12
N CYS A 776 18.95 6.86 -4.26
CA CYS A 776 19.34 6.38 -5.59
C CYS A 776 20.85 6.57 -5.86
N THR A 777 21.42 7.72 -5.49
CA THR A 777 22.86 7.96 -5.67
C THR A 777 23.76 7.13 -4.74
N GLU A 778 23.33 6.86 -3.51
CA GLU A 778 24.03 5.99 -2.57
C GLU A 778 24.04 4.53 -3.08
N ALA A 779 22.88 4.01 -3.47
CA ALA A 779 22.78 2.68 -4.06
C ALA A 779 23.62 2.56 -5.35
N ARG A 780 23.67 3.62 -6.17
CA ARG A 780 24.49 3.66 -7.38
C ARG A 780 25.99 3.69 -7.07
N LEU A 781 26.42 4.44 -6.05
CA LEU A 781 27.80 4.39 -5.56
C LEU A 781 28.19 3.02 -5.02
N GLU A 782 27.28 2.34 -4.32
CA GLU A 782 27.53 1.00 -3.82
C GLU A 782 27.73 0.01 -4.98
N GLN A 783 26.85 0.03 -5.98
CA GLN A 783 27.01 -0.76 -7.21
C GLN A 783 28.36 -0.49 -7.91
N LEU A 784 28.75 0.78 -8.02
CA LEU A 784 30.03 1.16 -8.64
C LEU A 784 31.24 0.67 -7.83
N SER A 785 31.16 0.67 -6.50
CA SER A 785 32.19 0.13 -5.61
C SER A 785 32.30 -1.40 -5.68
N ARG A 786 31.15 -2.11 -5.73
CA ARG A 786 31.10 -3.57 -5.94
C ARG A 786 31.65 -3.95 -7.31
N ARG A 787 31.35 -3.16 -8.34
CA ARG A 787 31.92 -3.32 -9.69
C ARG A 787 33.45 -3.12 -9.68
N GLU A 788 33.95 -2.09 -9.01
CA GLU A 788 35.40 -1.82 -8.94
C GLU A 788 36.15 -2.97 -8.27
N THR A 789 35.65 -3.47 -7.13
CA THR A 789 36.24 -4.64 -6.44
C THR A 789 36.22 -5.89 -7.32
N LEU A 790 35.13 -6.17 -8.04
CA LEU A 790 35.06 -7.27 -9.01
C LEU A 790 36.11 -7.16 -10.13
N TYR A 791 36.32 -5.97 -10.72
CA TYR A 791 37.37 -5.79 -11.73
C TYR A 791 38.79 -5.90 -11.15
N GLN A 792 39.03 -5.43 -9.92
CA GLN A 792 40.31 -5.62 -9.23
C GLN A 792 40.58 -7.11 -8.96
N GLU A 793 39.57 -7.87 -8.52
CA GLU A 793 39.67 -9.32 -8.32
C GLU A 793 39.89 -10.08 -9.63
N ALA A 794 39.18 -9.72 -10.70
CA ALA A 794 39.36 -10.30 -12.03
C ALA A 794 40.77 -10.05 -12.57
N ALA A 795 41.27 -8.81 -12.50
CA ALA A 795 42.63 -8.46 -12.91
C ALA A 795 43.71 -9.19 -12.07
N HIS A 796 43.47 -9.38 -10.77
CA HIS A 796 44.35 -10.18 -9.92
C HIS A 796 44.35 -11.67 -10.29
N CYS A 797 43.18 -12.22 -10.64
CA CYS A 797 43.05 -13.60 -11.11
C CYS A 797 43.75 -13.79 -12.46
N GLU A 798 43.56 -12.87 -13.41
CA GLU A 798 44.25 -12.86 -14.70
C GLU A 798 45.77 -12.78 -14.53
N ALA A 799 46.28 -11.87 -13.69
CA ALA A 799 47.70 -11.77 -13.38
C ALA A 799 48.26 -13.04 -12.72
N SER A 800 47.46 -13.75 -11.92
CA SER A 800 47.84 -15.02 -11.31
C SER A 800 47.86 -16.16 -12.34
N LEU A 801 46.87 -16.23 -13.23
CA LEU A 801 46.80 -17.20 -14.32
C LEU A 801 47.93 -17.00 -15.33
N ASN A 802 48.24 -15.76 -15.71
CA ASN A 802 49.35 -15.44 -16.60
C ASN A 802 50.71 -15.84 -15.98
N LYS A 803 50.92 -15.60 -14.67
CA LYS A 803 52.11 -16.11 -13.96
C LYS A 803 52.18 -17.64 -13.93
N LEU A 804 51.06 -18.34 -13.74
CA LEU A 804 51.03 -19.81 -13.82
C LEU A 804 51.33 -20.30 -15.25
N LEU A 805 50.78 -19.64 -16.26
CA LEU A 805 51.03 -19.94 -17.68
C LEU A 805 52.50 -19.76 -18.05
N ASP A 806 53.14 -18.68 -17.60
CA ASP A 806 54.57 -18.44 -17.85
C ASP A 806 55.47 -19.41 -17.05
N ASN A 807 55.08 -19.79 -15.83
CA ASN A 807 55.74 -20.87 -15.09
C ASN A 807 55.63 -22.22 -15.82
N LEU A 808 54.49 -22.53 -16.44
CA LEU A 808 54.33 -23.75 -17.25
C LEU A 808 55.14 -23.65 -18.56
N ARG A 809 55.15 -22.50 -19.23
CA ARG A 809 55.95 -22.27 -20.44
C ARG A 809 57.46 -22.36 -20.19
N THR A 810 57.93 -21.93 -19.03
CA THR A 810 59.35 -22.03 -18.65
C THR A 810 59.75 -23.44 -18.21
N GLN A 811 58.85 -24.20 -17.57
CA GLN A 811 59.12 -25.59 -17.13
C GLN A 811 58.92 -26.64 -18.22
N PHE A 812 58.02 -26.41 -19.18
CA PHE A 812 57.61 -27.40 -20.20
C PHE A 812 57.74 -26.87 -21.65
N GLY A 813 58.40 -25.72 -21.85
CA GLY A 813 58.62 -25.13 -23.17
C GLY A 813 59.58 -25.92 -24.08
N PRO A 814 59.56 -25.67 -25.41
CA PRO A 814 60.24 -26.48 -26.42
C PRO A 814 61.79 -26.40 -26.44
N SER A 815 62.42 -25.90 -25.38
CA SER A 815 63.83 -25.53 -25.34
C SER A 815 64.75 -26.54 -24.62
N HIS A 816 64.20 -27.54 -23.93
CA HIS A 816 65.00 -28.52 -23.17
C HIS A 816 65.28 -29.81 -23.96
N ARG A 817 66.54 -30.28 -23.86
CA ARG A 817 66.98 -31.61 -24.33
C ARG A 817 66.06 -32.72 -23.80
N PRO A 818 65.95 -33.87 -24.49
CA PRO A 818 65.11 -34.99 -24.05
C PRO A 818 65.45 -35.36 -22.59
N PRO A 819 64.48 -35.29 -21.67
CA PRO A 819 64.74 -35.47 -20.24
C PRO A 819 65.17 -36.92 -19.96
N ASN A 820 66.07 -37.10 -18.99
CA ASN A 820 66.38 -38.44 -18.50
C ASN A 820 65.11 -39.08 -17.91
N LYS A 821 65.03 -40.42 -17.93
CA LYS A 821 63.81 -41.17 -17.53
C LYS A 821 63.26 -40.75 -16.16
N THR A 822 64.15 -40.46 -15.20
CA THR A 822 63.83 -39.95 -13.86
C THR A 822 63.34 -38.49 -13.82
N GLU A 823 63.79 -37.63 -14.73
CA GLU A 823 63.29 -36.26 -14.89
C GLU A 823 61.91 -36.26 -15.55
N ALA A 824 61.70 -37.12 -16.55
CA ALA A 824 60.40 -37.32 -17.19
C ALA A 824 59.32 -37.77 -16.18
N GLU A 825 59.63 -38.76 -15.33
CA GLU A 825 58.72 -39.22 -14.26
C GLU A 825 58.45 -38.13 -13.20
N ARG A 826 59.43 -37.27 -12.89
CA ARG A 826 59.26 -36.14 -11.97
C ARG A 826 58.36 -35.06 -12.56
N LEU A 827 58.59 -34.68 -13.81
CA LEU A 827 57.77 -33.72 -14.56
C LEU A 827 56.33 -34.23 -14.75
N GLN A 828 56.15 -35.52 -15.04
CA GLN A 828 54.84 -36.16 -15.14
C GLN A 828 54.06 -36.09 -13.82
N LYS A 829 54.71 -36.34 -12.67
CA LYS A 829 54.08 -36.19 -11.35
C LYS A 829 53.70 -34.75 -11.03
N GLN A 830 54.51 -33.77 -11.40
CA GLN A 830 54.16 -32.36 -11.22
C GLN A 830 52.98 -31.95 -12.11
N LEU A 831 52.96 -32.40 -13.36
CA LEU A 831 51.88 -32.11 -14.32
C LEU A 831 50.55 -32.78 -13.94
N GLN A 832 50.57 -33.89 -13.19
CA GLN A 832 49.36 -34.48 -12.56
C GLN A 832 48.77 -33.63 -11.42
N VAL A 833 49.55 -32.76 -10.78
CA VAL A 833 49.08 -31.87 -9.70
C VAL A 833 48.50 -30.56 -10.26
N CYS A 834 48.92 -30.13 -11.45
CA CYS A 834 48.40 -28.92 -12.09
C CYS A 834 46.87 -28.89 -12.28
N PRO A 835 46.18 -29.96 -12.72
CA PRO A 835 44.72 -30.01 -12.75
C PRO A 835 44.07 -29.82 -11.39
N ILE A 836 44.66 -30.37 -10.32
CA ILE A 836 44.14 -30.26 -8.95
C ILE A 836 44.29 -28.81 -8.45
N LEU A 837 45.41 -28.15 -8.75
CA LEU A 837 45.64 -26.74 -8.42
C LEU A 837 44.75 -25.80 -9.25
N LEU A 838 44.52 -26.08 -10.54
CA LEU A 838 43.53 -25.35 -11.33
C LEU A 838 42.11 -25.51 -10.76
N TYR A 839 41.72 -26.74 -10.42
CA TYR A 839 40.40 -27.06 -9.89
C TYR A 839 40.16 -26.42 -8.52
N ALA A 840 41.19 -26.40 -7.65
CA ALA A 840 41.16 -25.69 -6.38
C ALA A 840 41.11 -24.16 -6.56
N PHE A 841 41.82 -23.62 -7.56
CA PHE A 841 41.77 -22.19 -7.90
C PHE A 841 40.40 -21.77 -8.45
N THR A 842 39.76 -22.61 -9.28
CA THR A 842 38.39 -22.37 -9.76
C THR A 842 37.38 -22.44 -8.63
N LEU A 843 37.42 -23.48 -7.78
CA LEU A 843 36.50 -23.61 -6.62
C LEU A 843 36.66 -22.44 -5.64
N SER A 844 37.90 -22.10 -5.27
CA SER A 844 38.17 -21.07 -4.26
C SER A 844 37.79 -19.63 -4.66
N ARG A 845 37.49 -19.35 -5.94
CA ARG A 845 37.21 -17.97 -6.42
C ARG A 845 35.99 -17.81 -7.35
N PHE A 846 35.53 -18.84 -8.07
CA PHE A 846 34.26 -18.72 -8.82
C PHE A 846 33.03 -18.71 -7.92
N ASP A 847 33.10 -19.29 -6.72
CA ASP A 847 32.02 -19.22 -5.72
C ASP A 847 31.72 -17.77 -5.28
N ASN A 848 32.67 -16.83 -5.38
CA ASN A 848 32.43 -15.40 -5.12
C ASN A 848 31.86 -14.64 -6.34
N LEU A 849 32.09 -15.12 -7.56
CA LEU A 849 31.63 -14.46 -8.80
C LEU A 849 30.17 -14.79 -9.14
N TYR A 850 29.68 -15.97 -8.76
CA TYR A 850 28.29 -16.40 -9.00
C TYR A 850 27.24 -15.82 -8.04
N VAL A 851 27.66 -15.01 -7.05
CA VAL A 851 26.78 -14.42 -6.02
C VAL A 851 26.37 -12.97 -6.37
N LEU A 852 26.84 -12.42 -7.50
CA LEU A 852 26.70 -11.00 -7.86
C LEU A 852 26.21 -10.72 -9.29
N SER A 853 25.64 -11.72 -9.98
CA SER A 853 24.85 -11.55 -11.21
C SER A 853 23.36 -11.75 -10.95
#